data_AF-A0A921KKT9-F1
#
_entry.id   AF-A0A921KKT9-F1
#
_cell.length_a   1.000
_cell.length_b   1.000
_cell.length_c   1.000
_cell.angle_alpha   90.00
_cell.angle_beta   90.00
_cell.angle_gamma   90.00
#
_symmetry.space_group_name_H-M   'P 1'
#
loop_
_entity.id
_entity.type
_entity.pdbx_description
1 polymer ?
#
loop_
_entity_poly.entity_id
_entity_poly.type
_entity_poly.pdbx_seq_one_letter_code
_entity_poly.pdbx_strand_id
1 'polypeptide(L)'
;MEQFRTAIGHHREGVTGVARLATLVAALLLLLCVACGAAPREALAIGDAVTVRSVASPSNEDGFDAGTHYFDVMDGTGTTVAVGYCMNLGRVNPETLSYDAGWEYATGALAYIAYHGFPGTSAIAGHQLSELGARTATALAVYMQQGYIEPGVECHVPVGAWEGGGGYSFADRGPTSVEVRQAALDLYLEAQAHAGEDGPWNEAVRVYRAPRANVQNMLVIERSASATLVKRDAASGQALAGAEFDVVARGDVVAPDGTVQAADGQVVAHVTTGADGTARTSGLPLGSGAATYAFVETKAPDGYVLDGTPHEFTVSTAGEQTSVVTVTVEAANEKNSLVVTKSELGSEETALPGTEFAWWDADEGDDPASATSVRTLVVGDDGTLRVEGLAPGDWHLVETRPVPGHLLDETVRTVHVDEAGLVSGDWLVGGAHATARLENDYTRVDVSKRSATGEDEVPGATLTVRDEGGNLIETWVSGTEPHRIERLEPGTYTLTEEMTPRNYDQAETVTFTVEETGEVQTVVMRDDPIEVSGQIDKRQEIADPVATRTEANGDGANRAGVTVSDDGSYEYGIDFRSTSSTWADELTVTDRIDAAAEGLAVLSSIVTPRASGDYDGLMNVWYQTNLTDPAHVDESGANATRSDGHDNPWLEGEGRQLGYEGWRLWRADVPADEAVELAVSELGLGDGEVVTGIRLEYGRVEAGFTTRTGDWDRDDLKDAHDDLDDLAASHGDGLSPAIVRMRATESYVEGTSLDNAARVDLYRNGGGEGLEAHDEDAVTQTAATTPESPEGLPGTGEDAFPAALVVLLGTACVAMPLLRWRLRLR
;
A
#
# COMPACT_ATOMS: atom_id res chain seq x y z
N MET A 1 11.19 -16.32 -55.63
CA MET A 1 11.46 -15.04 -56.34
C MET A 1 10.20 -14.48 -57.02
N GLU A 2 8.97 -14.50 -56.50
CA GLU A 2 8.38 -14.76 -55.18
C GLU A 2 9.11 -14.10 -54.02
N GLN A 3 9.15 -12.77 -54.05
CA GLN A 3 9.13 -11.88 -52.86
C GLN A 3 9.00 -10.40 -53.30
N PHE A 4 8.04 -10.05 -54.18
CA PHE A 4 7.68 -8.63 -54.42
C PHE A 4 6.28 -8.52 -55.07
N ARG A 5 5.29 -9.22 -54.51
CA ARG A 5 3.86 -8.99 -54.77
C ARG A 5 3.08 -9.11 -53.47
N THR A 6 2.10 -8.21 -53.30
CA THR A 6 1.13 -8.04 -52.20
C THR A 6 1.72 -7.21 -51.03
N ALA A 7 1.22 -6.03 -50.66
CA ALA A 7 -0.18 -5.60 -50.62
C ALA A 7 -0.43 -4.14 -51.07
N ILE A 8 -1.61 -3.97 -51.65
CA ILE A 8 -2.26 -2.74 -52.07
C ILE A 8 -2.89 -2.07 -50.84
N GLY A 9 -2.69 -0.76 -50.72
CA GLY A 9 -3.46 0.13 -49.84
C GLY A 9 -3.23 1.59 -50.24
N HIS A 10 -4.20 2.18 -50.95
CA HIS A 10 -4.36 3.61 -51.24
C HIS A 10 -4.25 4.47 -49.95
N HIS A 11 -3.91 5.77 -49.90
CA HIS A 11 -4.18 6.88 -50.81
C HIS A 11 -3.38 8.14 -50.34
N ARG A 12 -2.86 8.92 -51.31
CA ARG A 12 -2.66 10.40 -51.28
C ARG A 12 -1.99 11.05 -50.07
N GLU A 13 -0.71 11.40 -50.21
CA GLU A 13 -0.10 12.54 -49.52
C GLU A 13 0.63 13.44 -50.53
N GLY A 14 0.33 14.75 -50.46
CA GLY A 14 0.93 15.73 -51.36
C GLY A 14 0.30 17.13 -51.31
N VAL A 15 -0.24 17.58 -50.16
CA VAL A 15 -0.58 19.00 -49.92
C VAL A 15 -0.55 19.30 -48.40
N THR A 16 0.62 19.36 -47.76
CA THR A 16 0.71 19.79 -46.34
C THR A 16 1.98 20.60 -45.99
N GLY A 17 2.78 21.02 -46.97
CA GLY A 17 3.98 21.85 -46.74
C GLY A 17 3.74 23.36 -46.70
N VAL A 18 2.68 23.85 -47.36
CA VAL A 18 2.42 25.30 -47.52
C VAL A 18 1.49 25.86 -46.42
N ALA A 19 0.67 25.00 -45.81
CA ALA A 19 -0.23 25.41 -44.72
C ALA A 19 0.52 25.67 -43.40
N ARG A 20 1.55 24.86 -43.08
CA ARG A 20 2.30 25.00 -41.81
C ARG A 20 3.21 26.25 -41.76
N LEU A 21 3.66 26.77 -42.90
CA LEU A 21 4.43 28.01 -42.95
C LEU A 21 3.54 29.26 -42.80
N ALA A 22 2.30 29.21 -43.27
CA ALA A 22 1.34 30.31 -43.14
C ALA A 22 0.84 30.46 -41.69
N THR A 23 0.64 29.35 -40.97
CA THR A 23 0.22 29.37 -39.56
C THR A 23 1.34 29.84 -38.64
N LEU A 24 2.60 29.48 -38.92
CA LEU A 24 3.76 29.94 -38.14
C LEU A 24 4.04 31.44 -38.34
N VAL A 25 3.86 31.96 -39.56
CA VAL A 25 4.01 33.40 -39.85
C VAL A 25 2.85 34.22 -39.26
N ALA A 26 1.63 33.68 -39.24
CA ALA A 26 0.49 34.32 -38.57
C ALA A 26 0.63 34.35 -37.04
N ALA A 27 1.15 33.26 -36.43
CA ALA A 27 1.42 33.20 -34.99
C ALA A 27 2.58 34.11 -34.57
N LEU A 28 3.63 34.22 -35.40
CA LEU A 28 4.76 35.13 -35.15
C LEU A 28 4.35 36.62 -35.32
N LEU A 29 3.41 36.92 -36.21
CA LEU A 29 2.81 38.26 -36.35
C LEU A 29 1.87 38.62 -35.18
N LEU A 30 1.16 37.64 -34.60
CA LEU A 30 0.35 37.85 -33.39
C LEU A 30 1.23 38.08 -32.14
N LEU A 31 2.33 37.35 -31.99
CA LEU A 31 3.28 37.51 -30.87
C LEU A 31 4.06 38.83 -30.93
N LEU A 32 4.34 39.36 -32.13
CA LEU A 32 4.96 40.69 -32.29
C LEU A 32 4.00 41.86 -32.01
N CYS A 33 2.68 41.62 -32.01
CA CYS A 33 1.68 42.62 -31.60
C CYS A 33 1.49 42.69 -30.08
N VAL A 34 1.80 41.62 -29.33
CA VAL A 34 1.67 41.59 -27.85
C VAL A 34 2.93 42.14 -27.15
N ALA A 35 4.10 42.04 -27.79
CA ALA A 35 5.38 42.47 -27.18
C ALA A 35 5.74 43.96 -27.39
N CYS A 36 4.97 44.72 -28.17
CA CYS A 36 5.21 46.14 -28.39
C CYS A 36 4.07 46.94 -27.77
N GLY A 37 4.27 47.42 -26.54
CA GLY A 37 3.34 48.27 -25.79
C GLY A 37 3.09 49.63 -26.44
N ALA A 38 2.47 49.65 -27.61
CA ALA A 38 1.93 50.81 -28.27
C ALA A 38 0.41 50.71 -28.19
N ALA A 39 -0.18 51.54 -27.33
CA ALA A 39 -1.63 51.73 -27.25
C ALA A 39 -2.23 51.94 -28.66
N PRO A 40 -3.33 51.28 -29.02
CA PRO A 40 -4.12 51.71 -30.16
C PRO A 40 -4.92 52.95 -29.72
N ARG A 41 -4.26 54.11 -29.68
CA ARG A 41 -4.92 55.39 -29.88
C ARG A 41 -4.90 55.67 -31.37
N GLU A 42 -5.78 55.02 -32.10
CA GLU A 42 -6.33 55.54 -33.34
C GLU A 42 -7.68 54.84 -33.51
N ALA A 43 -8.70 55.44 -32.90
CA ALA A 43 -10.07 55.19 -33.25
C ALA A 43 -10.17 55.33 -34.78
N LEU A 44 -10.66 54.27 -35.43
CA LEU A 44 -11.13 54.38 -36.81
C LEU A 44 -12.07 55.59 -36.85
N ALA A 45 -11.71 56.59 -37.64
CA ALA A 45 -12.58 57.71 -37.94
C ALA A 45 -13.86 57.15 -38.56
N ILE A 46 -14.92 57.07 -37.75
CA ILE A 46 -16.30 57.07 -38.24
C ILE A 46 -16.38 58.31 -39.11
N GLY A 47 -16.66 58.12 -40.39
CA GLY A 47 -16.70 59.19 -41.37
C GLY A 47 -17.57 60.36 -40.91
N ASP A 48 -17.15 61.56 -41.30
CA ASP A 48 -17.78 62.88 -41.09
C ASP A 48 -19.28 62.93 -41.43
N ALA A 49 -20.12 62.30 -40.64
CA ALA A 49 -21.54 62.56 -40.58
C ALA A 49 -21.82 63.15 -39.21
N VAL A 50 -21.72 64.49 -39.14
CA VAL A 50 -22.27 65.27 -38.03
C VAL A 50 -23.69 64.79 -37.79
N THR A 51 -23.94 64.05 -36.71
CA THR A 51 -25.31 63.59 -36.42
C THR A 51 -26.09 64.81 -35.98
N VAL A 52 -26.94 65.30 -36.89
CA VAL A 52 -27.79 66.46 -36.64
C VAL A 52 -29.19 65.96 -36.33
N ARG A 53 -29.60 66.06 -35.06
CA ARG A 53 -30.98 65.76 -34.66
C ARG A 53 -31.83 67.02 -34.74
N SER A 54 -33.03 66.90 -35.31
CA SER A 54 -33.97 68.01 -35.37
C SER A 54 -34.71 68.14 -34.04
N VAL A 55 -34.97 69.39 -33.64
CA VAL A 55 -35.66 69.69 -32.38
C VAL A 55 -37.04 70.22 -32.72
N ALA A 56 -38.09 69.47 -32.39
CA ALA A 56 -39.46 69.92 -32.61
C ALA A 56 -40.15 70.30 -31.31
N SER A 57 -40.78 71.47 -31.34
CA SER A 57 -41.76 71.89 -30.35
C SER A 57 -43.07 71.15 -30.63
N PRO A 58 -43.70 70.49 -29.64
CA PRO A 58 -45.02 69.91 -29.83
C PRO A 58 -46.03 70.97 -30.33
N SER A 59 -46.96 70.57 -31.19
CA SER A 59 -48.03 71.45 -31.66
C SER A 59 -49.09 71.68 -30.58
N ASN A 60 -49.43 72.95 -30.34
CA ASN A 60 -50.39 73.39 -29.34
C ASN A 60 -51.84 72.98 -29.70
N GLU A 61 -52.32 71.83 -29.22
CA GLU A 61 -53.74 71.50 -29.30
C GLU A 61 -54.56 72.00 -28.10
N ASP A 62 -53.93 72.32 -26.94
CA ASP A 62 -54.64 72.62 -25.68
C ASP A 62 -54.50 74.06 -25.15
N GLY A 63 -54.12 75.03 -25.99
CA GLY A 63 -54.18 76.46 -25.61
C GLY A 63 -53.15 76.91 -24.56
N PHE A 64 -52.02 76.20 -24.43
CA PHE A 64 -50.89 76.63 -23.61
C PHE A 64 -50.00 77.60 -24.41
N ASP A 65 -49.94 78.88 -24.00
CA ASP A 65 -49.07 79.92 -24.59
C ASP A 65 -48.05 80.43 -23.56
N ALA A 66 -47.18 79.52 -23.12
CA ALA A 66 -45.91 79.84 -22.48
C ALA A 66 -44.82 78.98 -23.14
N GLY A 67 -43.84 79.65 -23.73
CA GLY A 67 -42.88 79.08 -24.69
C GLY A 67 -42.30 77.73 -24.27
N THR A 68 -42.18 76.83 -25.24
CA THR A 68 -41.81 75.44 -25.04
C THR A 68 -40.53 75.25 -24.23
N HIS A 69 -40.65 74.54 -23.11
CA HIS A 69 -39.57 74.28 -22.14
C HIS A 69 -38.96 72.88 -22.29
N TYR A 70 -39.49 72.09 -23.21
CA TYR A 70 -39.01 70.78 -23.60
C TYR A 70 -39.29 70.55 -25.10
N PHE A 71 -38.61 69.58 -25.69
CA PHE A 71 -38.68 69.25 -27.10
C PHE A 71 -38.55 67.76 -27.32
N ASP A 72 -39.16 67.29 -28.40
CA ASP A 72 -38.84 65.98 -28.94
C ASP A 72 -37.60 66.13 -29.83
N VAL A 73 -36.55 65.38 -29.45
CA VAL A 73 -35.34 65.27 -30.25
C VAL A 73 -35.59 64.15 -31.24
N MET A 74 -35.68 64.49 -32.51
CA MET A 74 -36.05 63.58 -33.58
C MET A 74 -34.84 63.18 -34.42
N ASP A 75 -34.88 61.94 -34.91
CA ASP A 75 -33.93 61.43 -35.90
C ASP A 75 -34.18 62.02 -37.31
N GLY A 76 -33.40 61.55 -38.29
CA GLY A 76 -33.57 61.93 -39.70
C GLY A 76 -34.87 61.41 -40.35
N THR A 77 -35.64 60.55 -39.67
CA THR A 77 -36.93 59.99 -40.13
C THR A 77 -38.15 60.72 -39.56
N GLY A 78 -37.94 61.63 -38.60
CA GLY A 78 -39.01 62.34 -37.89
C GLY A 78 -39.56 61.58 -36.67
N THR A 79 -38.89 60.51 -36.25
CA THR A 79 -39.23 59.72 -35.06
C THR A 79 -38.57 60.34 -33.82
N THR A 80 -39.32 60.48 -32.73
CA THR A 80 -38.77 60.96 -31.45
C THR A 80 -37.83 59.91 -30.84
N VAL A 81 -36.57 60.28 -30.61
CA VAL A 81 -35.53 59.38 -30.08
C VAL A 81 -35.03 59.77 -28.70
N ALA A 82 -35.25 61.02 -28.30
CA ALA A 82 -34.94 61.52 -26.97
C ALA A 82 -35.86 62.71 -26.63
N VAL A 83 -35.91 63.09 -25.35
CA VAL A 83 -36.58 64.31 -24.91
C VAL A 83 -35.53 65.29 -24.43
N GLY A 84 -35.57 66.51 -24.94
CA GLY A 84 -34.69 67.60 -24.55
C GLY A 84 -35.41 68.60 -23.66
N TYR A 85 -34.79 69.07 -22.58
CA TYR A 85 -35.28 70.12 -21.70
C TYR A 85 -34.41 71.37 -21.79
N CYS A 86 -35.06 72.52 -21.79
CA CYS A 86 -34.38 73.80 -21.72
C CYS A 86 -33.64 73.97 -20.38
N MET A 87 -32.37 74.39 -20.42
CA MET A 87 -31.60 74.63 -19.18
C MET A 87 -31.41 76.11 -18.81
N ASN A 88 -31.63 77.06 -19.72
CA ASN A 88 -31.44 78.49 -19.45
C ASN A 88 -32.59 79.35 -19.97
N LEU A 89 -33.31 80.06 -19.10
CA LEU A 89 -34.44 80.89 -19.55
C LEU A 89 -33.98 82.04 -20.47
N GLY A 90 -34.78 82.36 -21.50
CA GLY A 90 -34.61 83.57 -22.33
C GLY A 90 -33.61 83.46 -23.48
N ARG A 91 -33.15 82.26 -23.85
CA ARG A 91 -32.30 82.02 -25.03
C ARG A 91 -33.10 81.52 -26.22
N VAL A 92 -32.50 81.57 -27.41
CA VAL A 92 -33.11 81.04 -28.63
C VAL A 92 -32.91 79.53 -28.68
N ASN A 93 -33.99 78.79 -28.92
CA ASN A 93 -33.94 77.33 -29.03
C ASN A 93 -33.07 76.90 -30.22
N PRO A 94 -32.25 75.83 -30.09
CA PRO A 94 -31.58 75.24 -31.23
C PRO A 94 -32.61 74.58 -32.15
N GLU A 95 -32.51 74.81 -33.46
CA GLU A 95 -33.27 74.05 -34.47
C GLU A 95 -32.68 72.64 -34.66
N THR A 96 -31.40 72.49 -34.33
CA THR A 96 -30.61 71.29 -34.54
C THR A 96 -29.60 71.08 -33.43
N LEU A 97 -29.38 69.82 -33.04
CA LEU A 97 -28.32 69.41 -32.13
C LEU A 97 -27.26 68.64 -32.89
N SER A 98 -26.01 69.14 -32.88
CA SER A 98 -24.85 68.46 -33.44
C SER A 98 -24.15 67.66 -32.36
N TYR A 99 -23.89 66.37 -32.59
CA TYR A 99 -23.20 65.50 -31.63
C TYR A 99 -21.67 65.65 -31.60
N ASP A 100 -21.11 66.50 -32.45
CA ASP A 100 -19.65 66.62 -32.64
C ASP A 100 -18.99 67.60 -31.67
N ALA A 101 -19.76 68.43 -30.96
CA ALA A 101 -19.24 69.41 -30.00
C ALA A 101 -20.27 69.80 -28.93
N GLY A 102 -19.79 70.11 -27.73
CA GLY A 102 -20.59 70.73 -26.67
C GLY A 102 -21.35 69.77 -25.75
N TRP A 103 -21.13 68.46 -25.84
CA TRP A 103 -21.81 67.49 -24.98
C TRP A 103 -21.01 67.13 -23.74
N GLU A 104 -21.67 67.14 -22.59
CA GLU A 104 -21.17 66.66 -21.30
C GLU A 104 -22.23 65.75 -20.64
N TYR A 105 -21.83 64.85 -19.74
CA TYR A 105 -22.79 64.09 -18.95
C TYR A 105 -23.36 64.96 -17.82
N ALA A 106 -24.67 64.86 -17.58
CA ALA A 106 -25.28 65.47 -16.41
C ALA A 106 -24.84 64.71 -15.14
N THR A 107 -24.69 65.42 -14.03
CA THR A 107 -24.31 64.83 -12.74
C THR A 107 -25.17 65.40 -11.61
N GLY A 108 -25.20 64.69 -10.48
CA GLY A 108 -25.88 65.12 -9.25
C GLY A 108 -27.38 65.35 -9.45
N ALA A 109 -27.91 66.42 -8.84
CA ALA A 109 -29.34 66.74 -8.87
C ALA A 109 -29.92 66.87 -10.29
N LEU A 110 -29.14 67.31 -11.28
CA LEU A 110 -29.63 67.44 -12.66
C LEU A 110 -29.86 66.07 -13.32
N ALA A 111 -28.97 65.11 -13.06
CA ALA A 111 -29.13 63.73 -13.52
C ALA A 111 -30.32 63.06 -12.82
N TYR A 112 -30.46 63.27 -11.50
CA TYR A 112 -31.61 62.77 -10.73
C TYR A 112 -32.95 63.28 -11.29
N ILE A 113 -33.06 64.59 -11.54
CA ILE A 113 -34.28 65.21 -12.12
C ILE A 113 -34.62 64.58 -13.47
N ALA A 114 -33.63 64.32 -14.32
CA ALA A 114 -33.86 63.72 -15.63
C ALA A 114 -34.35 62.26 -15.54
N TYR A 115 -33.82 61.47 -14.59
CA TYR A 115 -34.20 60.07 -14.43
C TYR A 115 -35.55 59.88 -13.75
N HIS A 116 -35.83 60.67 -12.71
CA HIS A 116 -37.09 60.63 -11.96
C HIS A 116 -38.18 61.55 -12.55
N GLY A 117 -37.83 62.31 -13.59
CA GLY A 117 -38.75 63.05 -14.44
C GLY A 117 -39.11 62.29 -15.71
N PHE A 118 -39.74 62.98 -16.65
CA PHE A 118 -40.13 62.42 -17.95
C PHE A 118 -38.94 62.50 -18.93
N PRO A 119 -38.65 61.48 -19.77
CA PRO A 119 -39.43 60.29 -20.09
C PRO A 119 -39.16 59.09 -19.16
N GLY A 120 -38.43 59.28 -18.06
CA GLY A 120 -38.13 58.19 -17.12
C GLY A 120 -39.33 57.70 -16.32
N THR A 121 -40.31 58.56 -16.08
CA THR A 121 -41.61 58.22 -15.50
C THR A 121 -42.63 59.35 -15.72
N SER A 122 -43.93 59.03 -15.74
CA SER A 122 -45.03 60.01 -15.60
C SER A 122 -45.53 60.14 -14.15
N ALA A 123 -45.06 59.28 -13.26
CA ALA A 123 -45.31 59.28 -11.82
C ALA A 123 -44.18 60.02 -11.10
N ILE A 124 -44.24 61.35 -11.04
CA ILE A 124 -43.15 62.20 -10.55
C ILE A 124 -43.33 62.46 -9.06
N ALA A 125 -42.36 62.08 -8.23
CA ALA A 125 -42.38 62.26 -6.77
C ALA A 125 -43.69 61.79 -6.10
N GLY A 126 -44.26 60.68 -6.60
CA GLY A 126 -45.53 60.11 -6.13
C GLY A 126 -46.80 60.72 -6.77
N HIS A 127 -46.70 61.76 -7.59
CA HIS A 127 -47.81 62.37 -8.32
C HIS A 127 -48.01 61.70 -9.68
N GLN A 128 -49.22 61.22 -9.96
CA GLN A 128 -49.55 60.58 -11.25
C GLN A 128 -50.01 61.64 -12.25
N LEU A 129 -49.14 62.05 -13.16
CA LEU A 129 -49.40 63.13 -14.12
C LEU A 129 -49.72 62.58 -15.52
N SER A 130 -50.43 63.37 -16.32
CA SER A 130 -50.46 63.15 -17.77
C SER A 130 -49.06 63.34 -18.36
N GLU A 131 -48.77 62.79 -19.53
CA GLU A 131 -47.48 62.99 -20.21
C GLU A 131 -47.09 64.47 -20.33
N LEU A 132 -48.03 65.32 -20.75
CA LEU A 132 -47.85 66.76 -20.81
C LEU A 132 -47.54 67.37 -19.44
N GLY A 133 -48.24 66.92 -18.39
CA GLY A 133 -48.01 67.34 -17.01
C GLY A 133 -46.63 66.92 -16.49
N ALA A 134 -46.20 65.69 -16.79
CA ALA A 134 -44.91 65.14 -16.39
C ALA A 134 -43.73 65.84 -17.08
N ARG A 135 -43.84 66.08 -18.39
CA ARG A 135 -42.88 66.90 -19.16
C ARG A 135 -42.77 68.31 -18.57
N THR A 136 -43.91 68.93 -18.25
CA THR A 136 -43.94 70.27 -17.67
C THR A 136 -43.32 70.31 -16.27
N ALA A 137 -43.63 69.35 -15.40
CA ALA A 137 -43.05 69.26 -14.06
C ALA A 137 -41.52 69.08 -14.11
N THR A 138 -41.04 68.20 -15.01
CA THR A 138 -39.61 67.97 -15.22
C THR A 138 -38.89 69.24 -15.68
N ALA A 139 -39.45 69.96 -16.65
CA ALA A 139 -38.88 71.21 -17.14
C ALA A 139 -38.77 72.30 -16.05
N LEU A 140 -39.80 72.42 -15.19
CA LEU A 140 -39.79 73.36 -14.07
C LEU A 140 -38.71 72.99 -13.04
N ALA A 141 -38.56 71.70 -12.71
CA ALA A 141 -37.51 71.23 -11.81
C ALA A 141 -36.10 71.51 -12.38
N VAL A 142 -35.88 71.30 -13.68
CA VAL A 142 -34.62 71.67 -14.35
C VAL A 142 -34.30 73.16 -14.18
N TYR A 143 -35.28 74.04 -14.36
CA TYR A 143 -35.06 75.48 -14.17
C TYR A 143 -34.83 75.89 -12.71
N MET A 144 -35.52 75.24 -11.75
CA MET A 144 -35.23 75.42 -10.32
C MET A 144 -33.77 75.03 -10.01
N GLN A 145 -33.32 73.90 -10.57
CA GLN A 145 -31.95 73.44 -10.40
C GLN A 145 -30.91 74.38 -11.02
N GLN A 146 -31.24 74.98 -12.15
CA GLN A 146 -30.37 75.95 -12.82
C GLN A 146 -30.48 77.38 -12.23
N GLY A 147 -31.33 77.59 -11.22
CA GLY A 147 -31.49 78.87 -10.51
C GLY A 147 -32.29 79.93 -11.28
N TYR A 148 -33.03 79.54 -12.32
CA TYR A 148 -33.86 80.45 -13.12
C TYR A 148 -35.28 80.64 -12.56
N ILE A 149 -35.71 79.72 -11.71
CA ILE A 149 -36.99 79.79 -10.98
C ILE A 149 -36.68 79.62 -9.50
N GLU A 150 -37.25 80.47 -8.65
CA GLU A 150 -37.16 80.28 -7.21
C GLU A 150 -37.93 79.01 -6.80
N PRO A 151 -37.33 78.07 -6.03
CA PRO A 151 -38.01 76.87 -5.59
C PRO A 151 -39.27 77.18 -4.78
N GLY A 152 -40.43 76.81 -5.29
CA GLY A 152 -41.72 77.02 -4.65
C GLY A 152 -42.90 76.72 -5.58
N VAL A 153 -44.07 76.47 -5.00
CA VAL A 153 -45.30 76.06 -5.74
C VAL A 153 -45.82 77.18 -6.65
N GLU A 154 -45.53 78.44 -6.32
CA GLU A 154 -45.92 79.60 -7.13
C GLU A 154 -44.95 79.87 -8.30
N CYS A 155 -43.82 79.14 -8.40
CA CYS A 155 -42.82 79.18 -9.48
C CYS A 155 -42.54 80.60 -10.02
N HIS A 156 -41.77 81.41 -9.29
CA HIS A 156 -41.43 82.78 -9.67
C HIS A 156 -40.13 82.87 -10.47
N VAL A 157 -40.13 83.67 -11.54
CA VAL A 157 -38.92 84.04 -12.28
C VAL A 157 -38.33 85.33 -11.68
N PRO A 158 -37.05 85.35 -11.26
CA PRO A 158 -36.42 86.54 -10.70
C PRO A 158 -36.46 87.75 -11.66
N VAL A 159 -36.70 88.93 -11.11
CA VAL A 159 -36.73 90.19 -11.86
C VAL A 159 -35.34 90.46 -12.47
N GLY A 160 -35.24 90.39 -13.80
CA GLY A 160 -33.99 90.64 -14.54
C GLY A 160 -33.45 89.44 -15.34
N ALA A 161 -34.07 88.26 -15.25
CA ALA A 161 -33.71 87.10 -16.07
C ALA A 161 -34.08 87.25 -17.57
N TRP A 162 -34.92 88.24 -17.91
CA TRP A 162 -35.28 88.63 -19.28
C TRP A 162 -34.79 90.06 -19.54
N GLU A 163 -34.19 90.31 -20.71
CA GLU A 163 -33.92 91.67 -21.20
C GLU A 163 -35.25 92.34 -21.61
N GLY A 164 -36.01 92.78 -20.60
CA GLY A 164 -37.35 93.34 -20.75
C GLY A 164 -38.13 93.23 -19.44
N GLY A 165 -37.82 94.11 -18.48
CA GLY A 165 -38.22 94.02 -17.08
C GLY A 165 -39.73 93.90 -16.81
N GLY A 166 -40.04 92.90 -15.99
CA GLY A 166 -41.28 92.69 -15.24
C GLY A 166 -41.14 91.35 -14.53
N GLY A 167 -41.34 91.29 -13.21
CA GLY A 167 -41.39 90.00 -12.51
C GLY A 167 -42.46 89.13 -13.14
N TYR A 168 -42.08 87.94 -13.59
CA TYR A 168 -42.96 87.01 -14.29
C TYR A 168 -43.22 85.82 -13.36
N SER A 169 -44.48 85.50 -13.07
CA SER A 169 -44.86 84.26 -12.40
C SER A 169 -45.39 83.25 -13.42
N PHE A 170 -44.97 82.00 -13.31
CA PHE A 170 -45.58 80.91 -14.07
C PHE A 170 -47.03 80.65 -13.64
N ALA A 171 -47.45 81.14 -12.47
CA ALA A 171 -48.84 81.10 -12.03
C ALA A 171 -49.78 81.99 -12.86
N ASP A 172 -49.25 83.04 -13.51
CA ASP A 172 -50.05 84.07 -14.21
C ASP A 172 -50.39 83.73 -15.67
N ARG A 173 -49.80 82.67 -16.26
CA ARG A 173 -50.04 82.24 -17.66
C ARG A 173 -51.02 81.08 -17.86
N GLY A 174 -51.74 80.64 -16.82
CA GLY A 174 -52.72 79.54 -16.94
C GLY A 174 -52.09 78.17 -17.27
N PRO A 175 -52.92 77.17 -17.62
CA PRO A 175 -53.48 76.13 -16.76
C PRO A 175 -52.46 75.11 -16.23
N THR A 176 -51.25 75.49 -15.79
CA THR A 176 -50.45 74.55 -14.98
C THR A 176 -51.23 74.28 -13.69
N SER A 177 -51.63 73.03 -13.47
CA SER A 177 -52.31 72.65 -12.24
C SER A 177 -51.37 72.86 -11.06
N VAL A 178 -51.94 73.16 -9.89
CA VAL A 178 -51.17 73.22 -8.63
C VAL A 178 -50.40 71.91 -8.42
N GLU A 179 -50.98 70.80 -8.84
CA GLU A 179 -50.39 69.45 -8.80
C GLU A 179 -49.11 69.32 -9.63
N VAL A 180 -49.07 69.82 -10.88
CA VAL A 180 -47.85 69.78 -11.72
C VAL A 180 -46.73 70.63 -11.11
N ARG A 181 -47.05 71.80 -10.52
CA ARG A 181 -46.05 72.65 -9.86
C ARG A 181 -45.56 72.05 -8.55
N GLN A 182 -46.45 71.38 -7.80
CA GLN A 182 -46.08 70.65 -6.59
C GLN A 182 -45.16 69.47 -6.92
N ALA A 183 -45.49 68.67 -7.94
CA ALA A 183 -44.65 67.56 -8.40
C ALA A 183 -43.25 68.03 -8.87
N ALA A 184 -43.17 69.19 -9.53
CA ALA A 184 -41.89 69.81 -9.90
C ALA A 184 -41.04 70.21 -8.70
N LEU A 185 -41.66 70.83 -7.68
CA LEU A 185 -40.99 71.22 -6.44
C LEU A 185 -40.51 69.98 -5.67
N ASP A 186 -41.35 68.96 -5.55
CA ASP A 186 -41.03 67.73 -4.84
C ASP A 186 -39.88 67.00 -5.56
N LEU A 187 -39.92 66.87 -6.89
CA LEU A 187 -38.83 66.31 -7.69
C LEU A 187 -37.51 67.08 -7.50
N TYR A 188 -37.57 68.42 -7.49
CA TYR A 188 -36.41 69.26 -7.20
C TYR A 188 -35.86 69.02 -5.80
N LEU A 189 -36.71 69.00 -4.77
CA LEU A 189 -36.28 68.80 -3.38
C LEU A 189 -35.68 67.41 -3.16
N GLU A 190 -36.28 66.37 -3.74
CA GLU A 190 -35.71 65.01 -3.76
C GLU A 190 -34.33 65.03 -4.44
N ALA A 191 -34.21 65.65 -5.61
CA ALA A 191 -32.93 65.73 -6.31
C ALA A 191 -31.83 66.41 -5.49
N GLN A 192 -32.17 67.41 -4.66
CA GLN A 192 -31.20 68.04 -3.76
C GLN A 192 -30.78 67.14 -2.60
N ALA A 193 -31.67 66.28 -2.11
CA ALA A 193 -31.33 65.27 -1.11
C ALA A 193 -30.37 64.20 -1.66
N HIS A 194 -30.49 63.88 -2.95
CA HIS A 194 -29.72 62.86 -3.64
C HIS A 194 -28.56 63.42 -4.50
N ALA A 195 -28.24 64.72 -4.38
CA ALA A 195 -27.28 65.40 -5.26
C ALA A 195 -25.83 64.86 -5.17
N GLY A 196 -25.50 64.15 -4.09
CA GLY A 196 -24.20 63.51 -3.86
C GLY A 196 -24.20 61.98 -4.00
N GLU A 197 -25.31 61.39 -4.44
CA GLU A 197 -25.43 59.95 -4.63
C GLU A 197 -25.11 59.56 -6.08
N ASP A 198 -24.31 58.51 -6.23
CA ASP A 198 -24.11 57.84 -7.51
C ASP A 198 -25.25 56.83 -7.73
N GLY A 199 -26.00 57.01 -8.82
CA GLY A 199 -27.11 56.12 -9.18
C GLY A 199 -27.23 55.94 -10.70
N PRO A 200 -28.13 55.05 -11.16
CA PRO A 200 -28.31 54.71 -12.58
C PRO A 200 -28.70 55.92 -13.46
N TRP A 201 -28.99 57.06 -12.85
CA TRP A 201 -29.32 58.32 -13.49
C TRP A 201 -28.13 59.10 -14.06
N ASN A 202 -26.91 58.85 -13.61
CA ASN A 202 -25.72 59.59 -14.04
C ASN A 202 -25.25 59.24 -15.47
N GLU A 203 -25.83 58.22 -16.12
CA GLU A 203 -25.27 57.60 -17.33
C GLU A 203 -26.16 57.76 -18.59
N ALA A 204 -27.42 58.18 -18.42
CA ALA A 204 -28.41 58.29 -19.52
C ALA A 204 -28.67 59.74 -19.98
N VAL A 205 -28.03 60.71 -19.33
CA VAL A 205 -28.42 62.13 -19.40
C VAL A 205 -27.26 62.97 -19.87
N ARG A 206 -27.46 63.67 -20.99
CA ARG A 206 -26.44 64.54 -21.59
C ARG A 206 -26.87 65.99 -21.54
N VAL A 207 -25.94 66.88 -21.23
CA VAL A 207 -26.09 68.31 -21.37
C VAL A 207 -25.39 68.74 -22.65
N TYR A 208 -26.14 69.35 -23.55
CA TYR A 208 -25.62 70.09 -24.69
C TYR A 208 -25.42 71.55 -24.30
N ARG A 209 -24.17 71.97 -24.30
CA ARG A 209 -23.72 73.35 -24.17
C ARG A 209 -23.64 73.97 -25.55
N ALA A 210 -24.54 74.92 -25.82
CA ALA A 210 -24.59 75.54 -27.13
C ALA A 210 -23.30 76.34 -27.41
N PRO A 211 -22.69 76.20 -28.61
CA PRO A 211 -21.45 76.91 -28.97
C PRO A 211 -21.58 78.44 -29.00
N ARG A 212 -22.81 78.96 -29.11
CA ARG A 212 -23.09 80.40 -29.17
C ARG A 212 -23.83 80.83 -27.90
N ALA A 213 -23.37 81.93 -27.30
CA ALA A 213 -23.90 82.43 -26.03
C ALA A 213 -25.41 82.81 -26.06
N ASN A 214 -26.00 83.01 -27.24
CA ASN A 214 -27.41 83.35 -27.41
C ASN A 214 -28.32 82.13 -27.68
N VAL A 215 -27.76 80.91 -27.73
CA VAL A 215 -28.50 79.67 -27.97
C VAL A 215 -28.70 78.90 -26.67
N GLN A 216 -29.85 78.23 -26.56
CA GLN A 216 -30.28 77.47 -25.39
C GLN A 216 -29.37 76.26 -25.12
N ASN A 217 -28.99 76.05 -23.87
CA ASN A 217 -28.40 74.77 -23.43
C ASN A 217 -29.51 73.74 -23.24
N MET A 218 -29.27 72.50 -23.65
CA MET A 218 -30.28 71.45 -23.64
C MET A 218 -29.87 70.30 -22.73
N LEU A 219 -30.76 69.87 -21.84
CA LEU A 219 -30.65 68.62 -21.10
C LEU A 219 -31.37 67.54 -21.92
N VAL A 220 -30.63 66.68 -22.60
CA VAL A 220 -31.17 65.62 -23.45
C VAL A 220 -31.11 64.29 -22.72
N ILE A 221 -32.27 63.65 -22.64
CA ILE A 221 -32.46 62.37 -21.97
C ILE A 221 -32.61 61.32 -23.05
N GLU A 222 -31.56 60.52 -23.25
CA GLU A 222 -31.56 59.40 -24.19
C GLU A 222 -32.02 58.13 -23.47
N ARG A 223 -32.74 57.26 -24.18
CA ARG A 223 -33.11 55.96 -23.63
C ARG A 223 -31.88 55.06 -23.65
N SER A 224 -31.50 54.54 -22.49
CA SER A 224 -30.43 53.55 -22.36
C SER A 224 -30.96 52.30 -21.66
N ALA A 225 -30.20 51.23 -21.69
CA ALA A 225 -30.51 50.02 -20.94
C ALA A 225 -29.37 49.66 -19.99
N SER A 226 -29.70 48.87 -18.98
CA SER A 226 -28.73 48.22 -18.11
C SER A 226 -29.06 46.73 -18.03
N ALA A 227 -28.07 45.91 -17.74
CA ALA A 227 -28.26 44.50 -17.45
C ALA A 227 -27.51 44.15 -16.18
N THR A 228 -28.10 43.27 -15.37
CA THR A 228 -27.46 42.73 -14.16
C THR A 228 -27.16 41.26 -14.39
N LEU A 229 -25.89 40.90 -14.28
CA LEU A 229 -25.43 39.53 -14.22
C LEU A 229 -25.45 39.06 -12.76
N VAL A 230 -25.94 37.84 -12.54
CA VAL A 230 -25.86 37.13 -11.26
C VAL A 230 -25.01 35.90 -11.47
N LYS A 231 -23.91 35.80 -10.72
CA LYS A 231 -22.89 34.77 -10.86
C LYS A 231 -22.88 33.85 -9.65
N ARG A 232 -22.94 32.54 -9.91
CA ARG A 232 -23.04 31.51 -8.87
C ARG A 232 -22.08 30.35 -9.06
N ASP A 233 -21.81 29.67 -7.96
CA ASP A 233 -21.25 28.32 -7.95
C ASP A 233 -22.32 27.34 -8.47
N ALA A 234 -21.96 26.55 -9.49
CA ALA A 234 -22.92 25.67 -10.17
C ALA A 234 -23.51 24.58 -9.26
N ALA A 235 -22.76 24.13 -8.24
CA ALA A 235 -23.18 23.05 -7.37
C ALA A 235 -23.96 23.54 -6.14
N SER A 236 -23.45 24.57 -5.46
CA SER A 236 -23.99 25.09 -4.20
C SER A 236 -24.94 26.27 -4.38
N GLY A 237 -24.90 26.96 -5.52
CA GLY A 237 -25.67 28.17 -5.78
C GLY A 237 -25.16 29.42 -5.05
N GLN A 238 -24.02 29.31 -4.34
CA GLN A 238 -23.38 30.44 -3.64
C GLN A 238 -22.97 31.53 -4.63
N ALA A 239 -23.11 32.79 -4.23
CA ALA A 239 -22.67 33.94 -5.02
C ALA A 239 -21.14 33.95 -5.22
N LEU A 240 -20.69 34.27 -6.44
CA LEU A 240 -19.27 34.32 -6.80
C LEU A 240 -18.82 35.73 -7.16
N ALA A 241 -17.80 36.22 -6.45
CA ALA A 241 -17.15 37.49 -6.71
C ALA A 241 -15.89 37.32 -7.57
N GLY A 242 -15.49 38.37 -8.28
CA GLY A 242 -14.22 38.41 -9.02
C GLY A 242 -14.26 37.82 -10.44
N ALA A 243 -15.40 37.28 -10.88
CA ALA A 243 -15.59 36.91 -12.29
C ALA A 243 -15.66 38.17 -13.15
N GLU A 244 -14.94 38.19 -14.28
CA GLU A 244 -14.91 39.28 -15.25
C GLU A 244 -15.65 38.91 -16.53
N PHE A 245 -16.45 39.84 -17.05
CA PHE A 245 -17.27 39.65 -18.24
C PHE A 245 -17.13 40.84 -19.19
N ASP A 246 -16.93 40.52 -20.46
CA ASP A 246 -17.17 41.45 -21.55
C ASP A 246 -18.65 41.40 -21.96
N VAL A 247 -19.21 42.57 -22.24
CA VAL A 247 -20.57 42.71 -22.76
C VAL A 247 -20.47 43.06 -24.22
N VAL A 248 -20.97 42.16 -25.07
CA VAL A 248 -20.72 42.20 -26.51
C VAL A 248 -22.03 42.38 -27.26
N ALA A 249 -22.07 43.30 -28.22
CA ALA A 249 -23.22 43.46 -29.11
C ALA A 249 -23.45 42.20 -29.96
N ARG A 250 -24.73 41.85 -30.18
CA ARG A 250 -25.18 40.73 -31.03
C ARG A 250 -26.00 41.28 -32.18
N GLY A 251 -25.31 41.55 -33.29
CA GLY A 251 -25.80 42.35 -34.41
C GLY A 251 -25.49 43.84 -34.24
N ASP A 252 -25.53 44.58 -35.36
CA ASP A 252 -25.37 46.03 -35.34
C ASP A 252 -26.53 46.68 -34.58
N VAL A 253 -26.18 47.46 -33.55
CA VAL A 253 -27.14 48.28 -32.80
C VAL A 253 -27.29 49.60 -33.52
N VAL A 254 -28.33 49.72 -34.34
CA VAL A 254 -28.55 50.87 -35.22
C VAL A 254 -29.60 51.80 -34.63
N ALA A 255 -29.24 53.06 -34.44
CA ALA A 255 -30.16 54.12 -34.05
C ALA A 255 -31.19 54.41 -35.16
N PRO A 256 -32.35 55.01 -34.84
CA PRO A 256 -33.37 55.35 -35.85
C PRO A 256 -32.87 56.25 -36.99
N ASP A 257 -31.85 57.07 -36.76
CA ASP A 257 -31.19 57.89 -37.79
C ASP A 257 -30.25 57.08 -38.74
N GLY A 258 -30.12 55.77 -38.54
CA GLY A 258 -29.24 54.89 -39.31
C GLY A 258 -27.80 54.84 -38.80
N THR A 259 -27.45 55.54 -37.72
CA THR A 259 -26.11 55.50 -37.13
C THR A 259 -25.91 54.19 -36.37
N VAL A 260 -24.79 53.50 -36.63
CA VAL A 260 -24.38 52.32 -35.85
C VAL A 260 -23.82 52.78 -34.51
N GLN A 261 -24.54 52.51 -33.42
CA GLN A 261 -24.15 52.85 -32.05
C GLN A 261 -23.19 51.81 -31.44
N ALA A 262 -23.33 50.55 -31.84
CA ALA A 262 -22.40 49.47 -31.58
C ALA A 262 -22.42 48.50 -32.76
N ALA A 263 -21.25 48.10 -33.26
CA ALA A 263 -21.15 47.11 -34.33
C ALA A 263 -21.31 45.68 -33.78
N ASP A 264 -21.75 44.75 -34.62
CA ASP A 264 -21.79 43.32 -34.25
C ASP A 264 -20.43 42.85 -33.72
N GLY A 265 -20.44 42.16 -32.58
CA GLY A 265 -19.23 41.67 -31.91
C GLY A 265 -18.42 42.72 -31.15
N GLN A 266 -18.84 43.99 -31.12
CA GLN A 266 -18.16 45.03 -30.34
C GLN A 266 -18.36 44.83 -28.83
N VAL A 267 -17.27 44.89 -28.06
CA VAL A 267 -17.31 45.01 -26.59
C VAL A 267 -17.77 46.42 -26.22
N VAL A 268 -18.91 46.52 -25.55
CA VAL A 268 -19.54 47.79 -25.15
C VAL A 268 -19.43 48.09 -23.66
N ALA A 269 -19.16 47.06 -22.85
CA ALA A 269 -18.84 47.21 -21.42
C ALA A 269 -17.96 46.04 -20.96
N HIS A 270 -17.27 46.26 -19.84
CA HIS A 270 -16.55 45.22 -19.10
C HIS A 270 -16.96 45.35 -17.63
N VAL A 271 -17.36 44.25 -17.00
CA VAL A 271 -17.89 44.25 -15.63
C VAL A 271 -17.28 43.13 -14.81
N THR A 272 -17.09 43.39 -13.51
CA THR A 272 -16.60 42.41 -12.54
C THR A 272 -17.66 42.17 -11.48
N THR A 273 -17.87 40.91 -11.10
CA THR A 273 -18.83 40.53 -10.06
C THR A 273 -18.36 40.94 -8.66
N GLY A 274 -19.26 41.57 -7.90
CA GLY A 274 -19.02 41.98 -6.53
C GLY A 274 -19.19 40.85 -5.50
N ALA A 275 -19.04 41.16 -4.22
CA ALA A 275 -19.15 40.20 -3.12
C ALA A 275 -20.52 39.49 -3.02
N ASP A 276 -21.58 40.11 -3.56
CA ASP A 276 -22.93 39.53 -3.65
C ASP A 276 -23.15 38.67 -4.90
N GLY A 277 -22.11 38.50 -5.71
CA GLY A 277 -22.11 37.76 -6.96
C GLY A 277 -22.76 38.51 -8.12
N THR A 278 -23.03 39.81 -8.00
CA THR A 278 -23.68 40.57 -9.07
C THR A 278 -22.73 41.52 -9.77
N ALA A 279 -22.96 41.74 -11.06
CA ALA A 279 -22.30 42.77 -11.86
C ALA A 279 -23.35 43.50 -12.68
N ARG A 280 -23.29 44.83 -12.76
CA ARG A 280 -24.27 45.64 -13.50
C ARG A 280 -23.60 46.46 -14.59
N THR A 281 -24.17 46.41 -15.78
CA THR A 281 -23.78 47.27 -16.92
C THR A 281 -24.53 48.59 -16.87
N SER A 282 -23.98 49.60 -17.53
CA SER A 282 -24.65 50.87 -17.70
C SER A 282 -24.58 51.42 -19.11
N GLY A 283 -25.57 52.24 -19.48
CA GLY A 283 -25.56 53.00 -20.72
C GLY A 283 -25.62 52.15 -22.00
N LEU A 284 -26.17 50.93 -21.96
CA LEU A 284 -26.26 50.09 -23.15
C LEU A 284 -27.17 50.75 -24.20
N PRO A 285 -26.69 50.95 -25.45
CA PRO A 285 -27.51 51.52 -26.52
C PRO A 285 -28.75 50.66 -26.84
N LEU A 286 -29.89 51.29 -27.09
CA LEU A 286 -31.13 50.59 -27.47
C LEU A 286 -31.39 50.57 -28.98
N GLY A 287 -30.55 51.24 -29.77
CA GLY A 287 -30.75 51.40 -31.20
C GLY A 287 -32.17 51.92 -31.51
N SER A 288 -32.85 51.25 -32.43
CA SER A 288 -34.20 51.61 -32.89
C SER A 288 -35.34 51.08 -32.00
N GLY A 289 -35.07 50.83 -30.72
CA GLY A 289 -36.06 50.41 -29.72
C GLY A 289 -35.88 48.98 -29.19
N ALA A 290 -34.94 48.22 -29.75
CA ALA A 290 -34.47 46.94 -29.21
C ALA A 290 -33.04 46.65 -29.66
N ALA A 291 -32.24 46.05 -28.78
CA ALA A 291 -30.88 45.59 -29.06
C ALA A 291 -30.58 44.30 -28.29
N THR A 292 -29.77 43.43 -28.88
CA THR A 292 -29.31 42.18 -28.25
C THR A 292 -27.83 42.30 -27.91
N TYR A 293 -27.49 41.82 -26.73
CA TYR A 293 -26.13 41.78 -26.20
C TYR A 293 -25.87 40.40 -25.60
N ALA A 294 -24.62 40.11 -25.23
CA ALA A 294 -24.27 38.94 -24.45
C ALA A 294 -23.22 39.27 -23.40
N PHE A 295 -23.34 38.68 -22.22
CA PHE A 295 -22.22 38.56 -21.30
C PHE A 295 -21.33 37.41 -21.76
N VAL A 296 -20.03 37.65 -21.92
CA VAL A 296 -19.01 36.66 -22.26
C VAL A 296 -17.98 36.67 -21.14
N GLU A 297 -17.84 35.57 -20.41
CA GLU A 297 -16.85 35.48 -19.33
C GLU A 297 -15.44 35.51 -19.92
N THR A 298 -14.60 36.38 -19.39
CA THR A 298 -13.20 36.53 -19.80
C THR A 298 -12.23 36.08 -18.72
N LYS A 299 -12.68 36.08 -17.45
CA LYS A 299 -11.95 35.52 -16.31
C LYS A 299 -12.93 34.92 -15.30
N ALA A 300 -12.73 33.66 -14.96
CA ALA A 300 -13.48 33.03 -13.86
C ALA A 300 -12.90 33.45 -12.49
N PRO A 301 -13.69 33.36 -11.41
CA PRO A 301 -13.15 33.47 -10.06
C PRO A 301 -12.07 32.42 -9.77
N ASP A 302 -11.11 32.73 -8.90
CA ASP A 302 -10.07 31.77 -8.50
C ASP A 302 -10.70 30.47 -7.96
N GLY A 303 -10.22 29.32 -8.44
CA GLY A 303 -10.78 28.01 -8.11
C GLY A 303 -11.91 27.53 -9.04
N TYR A 304 -12.29 28.33 -10.04
CA TYR A 304 -13.38 28.01 -10.96
C TYR A 304 -12.90 27.88 -12.41
N VAL A 305 -13.63 27.07 -13.18
CA VAL A 305 -13.35 26.84 -14.60
C VAL A 305 -14.01 27.92 -15.44
N LEU A 306 -13.25 28.59 -16.32
CA LEU A 306 -13.76 29.59 -17.25
C LEU A 306 -14.85 29.00 -18.16
N ASP A 307 -16.05 29.58 -18.13
CA ASP A 307 -17.14 29.28 -19.06
C ASP A 307 -17.34 30.44 -20.04
N GLY A 308 -16.65 30.36 -21.17
CA GLY A 308 -16.75 31.35 -22.24
C GLY A 308 -18.08 31.32 -23.02
N THR A 309 -19.08 30.53 -22.60
CA THR A 309 -20.39 30.47 -23.24
C THR A 309 -21.08 31.83 -23.16
N PRO A 310 -21.43 32.45 -24.30
CA PRO A 310 -22.11 33.73 -24.26
C PRO A 310 -23.53 33.63 -23.70
N HIS A 311 -23.84 34.43 -22.69
CA HIS A 311 -25.18 34.57 -22.13
C HIS A 311 -25.89 35.76 -22.78
N GLU A 312 -26.67 35.48 -23.83
CA GLU A 312 -27.40 36.50 -24.60
C GLU A 312 -28.60 37.06 -23.83
N PHE A 313 -28.84 38.36 -24.00
CA PHE A 313 -30.01 39.05 -23.49
C PHE A 313 -30.46 40.15 -24.46
N THR A 314 -31.76 40.37 -24.53
CA THR A 314 -32.36 41.43 -25.34
C THR A 314 -32.96 42.50 -24.45
N VAL A 315 -32.60 43.75 -24.71
CA VAL A 315 -33.20 44.93 -24.10
C VAL A 315 -34.15 45.56 -25.12
N SER A 316 -35.41 45.76 -24.76
CA SER A 316 -36.42 46.34 -25.65
C SER A 316 -37.39 47.26 -24.90
N THR A 317 -37.92 48.26 -25.59
CA THR A 317 -38.86 49.23 -25.01
C THR A 317 -40.31 48.71 -25.06
N ALA A 318 -40.67 47.74 -24.22
CA ALA A 318 -42.06 47.26 -24.15
C ALA A 318 -42.89 48.09 -23.16
N GLY A 319 -43.78 48.95 -23.67
CA GLY A 319 -45.07 49.27 -23.04
C GLY A 319 -45.13 50.33 -21.94
N GLU A 320 -44.11 50.52 -21.10
CA GLU A 320 -44.12 51.58 -20.07
C GLU A 320 -42.82 52.40 -20.10
N GLN A 321 -42.97 53.71 -19.92
CA GLN A 321 -41.90 54.70 -20.06
C GLN A 321 -40.96 54.65 -18.86
N THR A 322 -39.98 53.75 -18.90
CA THR A 322 -38.82 53.70 -17.99
C THR A 322 -37.54 53.95 -18.80
N SER A 323 -36.69 54.88 -18.32
CA SER A 323 -35.43 55.28 -18.97
C SER A 323 -34.35 54.20 -18.96
N VAL A 324 -34.52 53.14 -18.15
CA VAL A 324 -33.59 52.01 -18.02
C VAL A 324 -34.38 50.71 -17.95
N VAL A 325 -34.26 49.88 -18.99
CA VAL A 325 -34.69 48.47 -18.94
C VAL A 325 -33.62 47.70 -18.17
N THR A 326 -34.00 46.87 -17.20
CA THR A 326 -33.08 45.99 -16.47
C THR A 326 -33.40 44.54 -16.81
N VAL A 327 -32.42 43.82 -17.34
CA VAL A 327 -32.51 42.36 -17.56
C VAL A 327 -31.58 41.67 -16.58
N THR A 328 -32.06 40.61 -15.92
CA THR A 328 -31.24 39.75 -15.07
C THR A 328 -30.80 38.52 -15.87
N VAL A 329 -29.50 38.27 -15.90
CA VAL A 329 -28.88 37.12 -16.56
C VAL A 329 -28.18 36.29 -15.48
N GLU A 330 -28.41 34.98 -15.46
CA GLU A 330 -27.73 34.08 -14.52
C GLU A 330 -26.58 33.36 -15.25
N ALA A 331 -25.42 33.27 -14.60
CA ALA A 331 -24.27 32.50 -15.05
C ALA A 331 -23.70 31.70 -13.87
N ALA A 332 -23.12 30.53 -14.15
CA ALA A 332 -22.55 29.66 -13.13
C ALA A 332 -21.20 29.11 -13.57
N ASN A 333 -20.26 28.90 -12.64
CA ASN A 333 -19.03 28.14 -12.93
C ASN A 333 -19.00 26.89 -12.05
N GLU A 334 -18.39 25.86 -12.59
CA GLU A 334 -17.97 24.68 -11.85
C GLU A 334 -16.59 24.93 -11.24
N LYS A 335 -16.34 24.35 -10.06
CA LYS A 335 -15.00 24.35 -9.47
C LYS A 335 -14.10 23.44 -10.27
N ASN A 336 -12.84 23.83 -10.44
CA ASN A 336 -11.83 22.87 -10.88
C ASN A 336 -11.53 21.85 -9.76
N SER A 337 -10.96 20.71 -10.13
CA SER A 337 -10.64 19.67 -9.15
C SER A 337 -9.46 18.80 -9.57
N LEU A 338 -8.76 18.28 -8.56
CA LEU A 338 -7.80 17.18 -8.68
C LEU A 338 -8.33 15.99 -7.87
N VAL A 339 -8.37 14.81 -8.50
CA VAL A 339 -8.65 13.53 -7.83
C VAL A 339 -7.47 12.59 -8.03
N VAL A 340 -6.91 12.08 -6.94
CA VAL A 340 -5.86 11.06 -7.00
C VAL A 340 -6.38 9.76 -6.40
N THR A 341 -6.35 8.69 -7.19
CA THR A 341 -6.62 7.33 -6.72
C THR A 341 -5.32 6.70 -6.22
N LYS A 342 -5.36 6.08 -5.05
CA LYS A 342 -4.22 5.40 -4.44
C LYS A 342 -4.48 3.90 -4.31
N SER A 343 -3.59 3.08 -4.88
CA SER A 343 -3.71 1.63 -4.84
C SER A 343 -2.38 0.91 -4.62
N GLU A 344 -2.46 -0.39 -4.36
CA GLU A 344 -1.30 -1.29 -4.32
C GLU A 344 -0.75 -1.52 -5.74
N LEU A 345 0.57 -1.61 -5.87
CA LEU A 345 1.26 -1.89 -7.13
C LEU A 345 0.77 -3.21 -7.73
N GLY A 346 0.34 -3.17 -8.99
CA GLY A 346 -0.16 -4.34 -9.71
C GLY A 346 -1.60 -4.73 -9.36
N SER A 347 -2.31 -3.97 -8.53
CA SER A 347 -3.73 -4.16 -8.22
C SER A 347 -4.54 -2.88 -8.41
N GLU A 348 -5.57 -2.94 -9.25
CA GLU A 348 -6.52 -1.83 -9.42
C GLU A 348 -7.63 -1.80 -8.37
N GLU A 349 -7.83 -2.91 -7.66
CA GLU A 349 -8.94 -3.09 -6.72
C GLU A 349 -8.50 -2.86 -5.27
N THR A 350 -7.20 -2.96 -4.99
CA THR A 350 -6.64 -2.82 -3.64
C THR A 350 -6.31 -1.36 -3.37
N ALA A 351 -7.32 -0.60 -2.95
CA ALA A 351 -7.16 0.78 -2.50
C ALA A 351 -6.32 0.89 -1.22
N LEU A 352 -5.64 2.04 -1.04
CA LEU A 352 -4.79 2.33 0.13
C LEU A 352 -5.32 3.53 0.94
N PRO A 353 -6.49 3.39 1.61
CA PRO A 353 -7.06 4.44 2.45
C PRO A 353 -6.15 4.76 3.65
N GLY A 354 -6.15 6.02 4.07
CA GLY A 354 -5.31 6.50 5.18
C GLY A 354 -3.89 6.92 4.77
N THR A 355 -3.48 6.70 3.51
CA THR A 355 -2.23 7.26 2.96
C THR A 355 -2.27 8.79 3.05
N GLU A 356 -1.18 9.42 3.50
CA GLU A 356 -1.08 10.87 3.67
C GLU A 356 -0.16 11.51 2.63
N PHE A 357 -0.60 12.65 2.12
CA PHE A 357 0.15 13.51 1.22
C PHE A 357 0.32 14.91 1.81
N ALA A 358 1.46 15.53 1.56
CA ALA A 358 1.64 16.96 1.75
C ALA A 358 1.28 17.70 0.46
N TRP A 359 0.58 18.82 0.59
CA TRP A 359 0.19 19.74 -0.48
C TRP A 359 0.61 21.17 -0.13
N TRP A 360 1.40 21.82 -0.97
CA TRP A 360 1.91 23.18 -0.72
C TRP A 360 2.20 23.94 -2.02
N ASP A 361 2.45 25.24 -1.89
CA ASP A 361 2.79 26.12 -2.99
C ASP A 361 4.20 25.81 -3.51
N ALA A 362 4.34 25.58 -4.82
CA ALA A 362 5.62 25.20 -5.42
C ALA A 362 6.69 26.30 -5.33
N ASP A 363 6.29 27.57 -5.17
CA ASP A 363 7.24 28.68 -4.98
C ASP A 363 7.96 28.59 -3.61
N GLU A 364 7.49 27.77 -2.68
CA GLU A 364 8.13 27.51 -1.39
C GLU A 364 9.22 26.40 -1.43
N GLY A 365 9.45 25.78 -2.60
CA GLY A 365 10.51 24.79 -2.85
C GLY A 365 10.03 23.32 -2.78
N ASP A 366 10.92 22.37 -3.10
CA ASP A 366 10.55 20.94 -3.27
C ASP A 366 10.40 20.14 -1.96
N ASP A 367 10.83 20.69 -0.81
CA ASP A 367 10.76 20.00 0.49
C ASP A 367 9.60 20.57 1.34
N PRO A 368 8.55 19.78 1.66
CA PRO A 368 7.43 20.24 2.47
C PRO A 368 7.86 20.69 3.88
N ALA A 369 8.98 20.20 4.43
CA ALA A 369 9.47 20.65 5.73
C ALA A 369 9.99 22.10 5.71
N SER A 370 10.27 22.64 4.52
CA SER A 370 10.76 24.01 4.33
C SER A 370 9.66 25.04 4.05
N ALA A 371 8.47 24.56 3.63
CA ALA A 371 7.31 25.35 3.29
C ALA A 371 6.65 25.99 4.54
N THR A 372 6.09 27.19 4.38
CA THR A 372 5.42 27.93 5.46
C THR A 372 3.97 27.50 5.64
N SER A 373 3.34 27.00 4.57
CA SER A 373 1.94 26.57 4.56
C SER A 373 1.78 25.24 3.85
N VAL A 374 1.74 24.15 4.63
CA VAL A 374 1.51 22.80 4.13
C VAL A 374 0.16 22.27 4.59
N ARG A 375 -0.61 21.72 3.65
CA ARG A 375 -1.85 21.01 3.94
C ARG A 375 -1.60 19.50 3.87
N THR A 376 -1.99 18.76 4.90
CA THR A 376 -2.05 17.31 4.86
C THR A 376 -3.36 16.86 4.19
N LEU A 377 -3.25 16.06 3.15
CA LEU A 377 -4.35 15.39 2.45
C LEU A 377 -4.30 13.91 2.79
N VAL A 378 -5.46 13.31 3.07
CA VAL A 378 -5.56 11.89 3.43
C VAL A 378 -6.44 11.19 2.41
N VAL A 379 -6.00 10.04 1.92
CA VAL A 379 -6.79 9.17 1.04
C VAL A 379 -7.98 8.62 1.84
N GLY A 380 -9.19 8.85 1.34
CA GLY A 380 -10.43 8.37 1.96
C GLY A 380 -10.66 6.87 1.79
N ASP A 381 -11.69 6.35 2.45
CA ASP A 381 -12.08 4.93 2.42
C ASP A 381 -12.41 4.42 1.00
N ASP A 382 -12.74 5.31 0.06
CA ASP A 382 -12.98 4.99 -1.35
C ASP A 382 -11.69 4.87 -2.18
N GLY A 383 -10.52 5.01 -1.55
CA GLY A 383 -9.21 4.95 -2.21
C GLY A 383 -8.83 6.23 -2.94
N THR A 384 -9.56 7.33 -2.73
CA THR A 384 -9.27 8.60 -3.40
C THR A 384 -8.98 9.74 -2.43
N LEU A 385 -8.15 10.69 -2.87
CA LEU A 385 -8.07 12.02 -2.28
C LEU A 385 -8.57 13.04 -3.31
N ARG A 386 -9.29 14.07 -2.84
CA ARG A 386 -9.90 15.09 -3.70
C ARG A 386 -9.55 16.50 -3.21
N VAL A 387 -9.12 17.34 -4.14
CA VAL A 387 -8.93 18.79 -3.94
C VAL A 387 -9.84 19.50 -4.93
N GLU A 388 -10.62 20.47 -4.45
CA GLU A 388 -11.51 21.29 -5.27
C GLU A 388 -11.21 22.77 -5.05
N GLY A 389 -11.46 23.59 -6.06
CA GLY A 389 -11.27 25.04 -5.95
C GLY A 389 -9.80 25.43 -5.86
N LEU A 390 -8.97 24.84 -6.72
CA LEU A 390 -7.55 25.12 -6.82
C LEU A 390 -7.35 26.51 -7.45
N ALA A 391 -6.74 27.42 -6.70
CA ALA A 391 -6.37 28.74 -7.21
C ALA A 391 -5.28 28.61 -8.29
N PRO A 392 -5.20 29.57 -9.24
CA PRO A 392 -4.11 29.64 -10.21
C PRO A 392 -2.73 29.64 -9.54
N GLY A 393 -1.78 28.93 -10.14
CA GLY A 393 -0.43 28.76 -9.59
C GLY A 393 0.12 27.35 -9.76
N ASP A 394 1.35 27.14 -9.26
CA ASP A 394 2.02 25.85 -9.23
C ASP A 394 1.97 25.26 -7.81
N TRP A 395 1.61 23.99 -7.71
CA TRP A 395 1.45 23.29 -6.43
C TRP A 395 2.27 22.01 -6.42
N HIS A 396 2.79 21.64 -5.26
CA HIS A 396 3.46 20.36 -5.04
C HIS A 396 2.59 19.39 -4.23
N LEU A 397 2.67 18.12 -4.60
CA LEU A 397 2.08 16.98 -3.92
C LEU A 397 3.16 15.91 -3.72
N VAL A 398 3.38 15.45 -2.49
CA VAL A 398 4.28 14.32 -2.19
C VAL A 398 3.65 13.40 -1.16
N GLU A 399 3.86 12.10 -1.28
CA GLU A 399 3.46 11.16 -0.24
C GLU A 399 4.35 11.37 0.99
N THR A 400 3.75 11.30 2.17
CA THR A 400 4.46 11.52 3.45
C THR A 400 4.28 10.38 4.42
N ARG A 401 3.22 9.57 4.24
CA ARG A 401 2.97 8.40 5.07
C ARG A 401 2.16 7.35 4.30
N PRO A 402 2.75 6.21 3.92
CA PRO A 402 2.01 5.09 3.35
C PRO A 402 1.16 4.38 4.41
N VAL A 403 0.27 3.50 3.95
CA VAL A 403 -0.36 2.49 4.82
C VAL A 403 0.71 1.51 5.33
N PRO A 404 0.63 1.02 6.59
CA PRO A 404 1.53 -0.01 7.11
C PRO A 404 1.88 -1.12 6.12
N GLY A 405 3.18 -1.47 6.04
CA GLY A 405 3.70 -2.49 5.14
C GLY A 405 3.90 -2.07 3.67
N HIS A 406 3.52 -0.85 3.30
CA HIS A 406 3.75 -0.29 1.96
C HIS A 406 4.92 0.69 1.96
N LEU A 407 5.59 0.82 0.81
CA LEU A 407 6.76 1.68 0.66
C LEU A 407 6.35 3.13 0.44
N LEU A 408 7.09 4.07 1.02
CA LEU A 408 6.91 5.51 0.79
C LEU A 408 7.35 5.90 -0.63
N ASP A 409 6.48 6.63 -1.35
CA ASP A 409 6.85 7.29 -2.61
C ASP A 409 7.19 8.78 -2.38
N GLU A 410 8.47 9.07 -2.23
CA GLU A 410 9.00 10.43 -2.01
C GLU A 410 8.99 11.30 -3.28
N THR A 411 8.40 10.84 -4.40
CA THR A 411 8.36 11.62 -5.64
C THR A 411 7.47 12.85 -5.49
N VAL A 412 8.11 14.03 -5.49
CA VAL A 412 7.42 15.33 -5.54
C VAL A 412 6.80 15.53 -6.92
N ARG A 413 5.49 15.80 -6.94
CA ARG A 413 4.70 15.97 -8.14
C ARG A 413 4.19 17.40 -8.25
N THR A 414 4.41 18.03 -9.40
CA THR A 414 3.93 19.39 -9.68
C THR A 414 2.56 19.36 -10.35
N VAL A 415 1.68 20.27 -9.93
CA VAL A 415 0.35 20.53 -10.48
C VAL A 415 0.28 22.00 -10.87
N HIS A 416 0.07 22.27 -12.16
CA HIS A 416 -0.08 23.61 -12.70
C HIS A 416 -1.57 23.94 -12.89
N VAL A 417 -2.01 25.09 -12.37
CA VAL A 417 -3.35 25.63 -12.56
C VAL A 417 -3.25 26.97 -13.27
N ASP A 418 -3.82 27.08 -14.46
CA ASP A 418 -3.81 28.33 -15.23
C ASP A 418 -4.95 29.29 -14.83
N GLU A 419 -4.93 30.51 -15.38
CA GLU A 419 -5.95 31.56 -15.12
C GLU A 419 -7.36 31.17 -15.64
N ALA A 420 -7.48 30.16 -16.50
CA ALA A 420 -8.77 29.63 -16.96
C ALA A 420 -9.28 28.50 -16.04
N GLY A 421 -8.53 28.14 -15.00
CA GLY A 421 -8.83 27.07 -14.06
C GLY A 421 -8.51 25.67 -14.58
N LEU A 422 -7.73 25.53 -15.66
CA LEU A 422 -7.30 24.23 -16.16
C LEU A 422 -6.17 23.68 -15.32
N VAL A 423 -6.33 22.44 -14.87
CA VAL A 423 -5.33 21.71 -14.07
C VAL A 423 -4.50 20.80 -14.98
N SER A 424 -3.17 20.88 -14.89
CA SER A 424 -2.24 20.14 -15.74
C SER A 424 -0.97 19.70 -15.00
N GLY A 425 -0.28 18.71 -15.55
CA GLY A 425 0.95 18.13 -15.01
C GLY A 425 1.29 16.84 -15.76
N ASP A 426 2.57 16.44 -15.76
CA ASP A 426 3.04 15.28 -16.56
C ASP A 426 2.40 13.94 -16.16
N TRP A 427 1.80 13.88 -14.98
CA TRP A 427 1.18 12.71 -14.37
C TRP A 427 -0.36 12.83 -14.27
N LEU A 428 -0.94 13.89 -14.82
CA LEU A 428 -2.38 14.20 -14.74
C LEU A 428 -3.09 14.02 -16.09
N VAL A 429 -4.39 13.68 -16.04
CA VAL A 429 -5.30 13.68 -17.19
C VAL A 429 -6.63 14.34 -16.83
N GLY A 430 -7.30 15.03 -17.75
CA GLY A 430 -8.68 15.53 -17.54
C GLY A 430 -8.86 17.06 -17.43
N GLY A 431 -7.79 17.86 -17.48
CA GLY A 431 -7.88 19.33 -17.55
C GLY A 431 -8.54 19.93 -16.31
N ALA A 432 -9.67 20.61 -16.47
CA ALA A 432 -10.44 21.22 -15.37
C ALA A 432 -10.80 20.25 -14.22
N HIS A 433 -11.02 18.97 -14.54
CA HIS A 433 -11.23 17.89 -13.57
C HIS A 433 -10.12 16.87 -13.73
N ALA A 434 -8.92 17.24 -13.29
CA ALA A 434 -7.75 16.40 -13.38
C ALA A 434 -7.87 15.17 -12.48
N THR A 435 -7.37 14.06 -12.98
CA THR A 435 -7.32 12.77 -12.30
C THR A 435 -5.96 12.14 -12.47
N ALA A 436 -5.56 11.32 -11.50
CA ALA A 436 -4.35 10.52 -11.56
C ALA A 436 -4.49 9.26 -10.70
N ARG A 437 -3.59 8.31 -10.94
CA ARG A 437 -3.49 7.07 -10.21
C ARG A 437 -2.04 6.89 -9.73
N LEU A 438 -1.87 6.70 -8.43
CA LEU A 438 -0.56 6.50 -7.80
C LEU A 438 -0.55 5.16 -7.07
N GLU A 439 0.53 4.40 -7.23
CA GLU A 439 0.65 3.04 -6.72
C GLU A 439 1.80 2.95 -5.73
N ASN A 440 1.63 2.18 -4.64
CA ASN A 440 2.75 1.83 -3.76
C ASN A 440 3.06 0.34 -3.87
N ASP A 441 4.35 0.05 -3.92
CA ASP A 441 4.84 -1.29 -3.67
C ASP A 441 4.76 -1.62 -2.18
N TYR A 442 5.00 -2.88 -1.81
CA TYR A 442 4.92 -3.38 -0.44
C TYR A 442 6.02 -4.39 -0.11
N THR A 443 6.25 -4.58 1.18
CA THR A 443 7.29 -5.48 1.71
C THR A 443 6.90 -6.95 1.51
N ARG A 444 7.90 -7.79 1.19
CA ARG A 444 7.71 -9.24 0.99
C ARG A 444 8.86 -10.00 1.66
N VAL A 445 8.52 -10.92 2.56
CA VAL A 445 9.47 -11.76 3.29
C VAL A 445 9.17 -13.22 2.99
N ASP A 446 10.17 -13.95 2.51
CA ASP A 446 10.14 -15.41 2.42
C ASP A 446 10.85 -16.00 3.63
N VAL A 447 10.13 -16.80 4.40
CA VAL A 447 10.68 -17.56 5.52
C VAL A 447 10.88 -19.00 5.09
N SER A 448 12.14 -19.40 4.98
CA SER A 448 12.58 -20.76 4.67
C SER A 448 12.93 -21.52 5.95
N LYS A 449 12.55 -22.78 6.01
CA LYS A 449 12.91 -23.70 7.08
C LYS A 449 13.74 -24.82 6.47
N ARG A 450 15.04 -24.86 6.71
CA ARG A 450 15.97 -25.73 5.99
C ARG A 450 16.74 -26.66 6.91
N SER A 451 17.27 -27.74 6.34
CA SER A 451 18.26 -28.55 7.04
C SER A 451 19.59 -27.77 7.19
N ALA A 452 20.29 -27.95 8.30
CA ALA A 452 21.64 -27.42 8.51
C ALA A 452 22.68 -28.08 7.59
N THR A 453 22.42 -29.31 7.14
CA THR A 453 23.34 -30.08 6.28
C THR A 453 23.08 -29.89 4.78
N GLY A 454 22.10 -29.05 4.40
CA GLY A 454 21.73 -28.84 3.01
C GLY A 454 20.93 -27.56 2.74
N GLU A 455 20.25 -27.53 1.60
CA GLU A 455 19.39 -26.41 1.18
C GLU A 455 17.91 -26.84 1.01
N ASP A 456 17.60 -28.09 1.34
CA ASP A 456 16.25 -28.63 1.24
C ASP A 456 15.36 -28.01 2.33
N GLU A 457 14.14 -27.64 1.94
CA GLU A 457 13.10 -27.22 2.89
C GLU A 457 12.68 -28.40 3.76
N VAL A 458 12.37 -28.12 5.03
CA VAL A 458 12.00 -29.08 6.06
C VAL A 458 10.54 -28.86 6.43
N PRO A 459 9.62 -29.70 5.94
CA PRO A 459 8.20 -29.60 6.27
C PRO A 459 7.88 -30.10 7.68
N GLY A 460 6.85 -29.54 8.30
CA GLY A 460 6.28 -30.03 9.57
C GLY A 460 6.70 -29.29 10.84
N ALA A 461 7.57 -28.28 10.74
CA ALA A 461 7.94 -27.41 11.86
C ALA A 461 6.82 -26.40 12.13
N THR A 462 6.41 -26.20 13.38
CA THR A 462 5.47 -25.11 13.71
C THR A 462 6.27 -23.84 14.03
N LEU A 463 6.09 -22.82 13.20
CA LEU A 463 6.84 -21.57 13.25
C LEU A 463 5.96 -20.40 13.65
N THR A 464 6.51 -19.47 14.43
CA THR A 464 5.86 -18.22 14.82
C THR A 464 6.74 -17.02 14.50
N VAL A 465 6.13 -15.96 13.97
CA VAL A 465 6.78 -14.65 13.84
C VAL A 465 6.15 -13.69 14.85
N ARG A 466 6.99 -12.94 15.56
CA ARG A 466 6.58 -11.90 16.50
C ARG A 466 7.31 -10.59 16.21
N ASP A 467 6.65 -9.48 16.50
CA ASP A 467 7.27 -8.15 16.44
C ASP A 467 8.22 -7.91 17.63
N GLU A 468 8.92 -6.77 17.63
CA GLU A 468 9.82 -6.35 18.72
C GLU A 468 9.10 -6.26 20.09
N GLY A 469 7.79 -6.00 20.10
CA GLY A 469 6.97 -5.98 21.31
C GLY A 469 6.57 -7.37 21.84
N GLY A 470 6.88 -8.44 21.10
CA GLY A 470 6.49 -9.81 21.40
C GLY A 470 5.07 -10.17 20.95
N ASN A 471 4.37 -9.29 20.24
CA ASN A 471 3.04 -9.56 19.70
C ASN A 471 3.15 -10.58 18.57
N LEU A 472 2.19 -11.51 18.54
CA LEU A 472 2.13 -12.53 17.49
C LEU A 472 1.70 -11.89 16.17
N ILE A 473 2.50 -12.07 15.13
CA ILE A 473 2.17 -11.69 13.76
C ILE A 473 1.48 -12.85 13.05
N GLU A 474 2.12 -14.02 13.02
CA GLU A 474 1.60 -15.19 12.31
C GLU A 474 2.14 -16.50 12.90
N THR A 475 1.41 -17.59 12.70
CA THR A 475 1.81 -18.97 13.01
C THR A 475 1.46 -19.88 11.84
N TRP A 476 2.41 -20.71 11.42
CA TRP A 476 2.17 -21.69 10.35
C TRP A 476 3.01 -22.96 10.55
N VAL A 477 2.71 -24.00 9.77
CA VAL A 477 3.52 -25.21 9.70
C VAL A 477 4.35 -25.15 8.41
N SER A 478 5.67 -25.35 8.51
CA SER A 478 6.58 -25.30 7.37
C SER A 478 6.20 -26.32 6.31
N GLY A 479 6.37 -25.94 5.04
CA GLY A 479 6.09 -26.76 3.87
C GLY A 479 7.36 -27.14 3.11
N THR A 480 7.18 -27.51 1.85
CA THR A 480 8.29 -27.77 0.89
C THR A 480 8.69 -26.53 0.11
N GLU A 481 8.08 -25.39 0.40
CA GLU A 481 8.35 -24.09 -0.21
C GLU A 481 8.44 -23.03 0.92
N PRO A 482 9.19 -21.93 0.71
CA PRO A 482 9.24 -20.84 1.67
C PRO A 482 7.85 -20.25 1.94
N HIS A 483 7.59 -19.85 3.18
CA HIS A 483 6.36 -19.17 3.56
C HIS A 483 6.47 -17.67 3.27
N ARG A 484 5.56 -17.13 2.45
CA ARG A 484 5.51 -15.72 2.08
C ARG A 484 4.67 -14.93 3.08
N ILE A 485 5.29 -13.92 3.70
CA ILE A 485 4.60 -12.88 4.47
C ILE A 485 4.71 -11.56 3.70
N GLU A 486 3.58 -10.89 3.50
CA GLU A 486 3.50 -9.61 2.77
C GLU A 486 3.06 -8.50 3.71
N ARG A 487 3.44 -7.26 3.40
CA ARG A 487 2.99 -6.04 4.11
C ARG A 487 3.41 -6.04 5.59
N LEU A 488 4.56 -6.61 5.91
CA LEU A 488 5.19 -6.41 7.21
C LEU A 488 5.79 -5.01 7.28
N GLU A 489 5.53 -4.29 8.36
CA GLU A 489 6.16 -2.99 8.57
C GLU A 489 7.68 -3.15 8.68
N PRO A 490 8.48 -2.22 8.12
CA PRO A 490 9.92 -2.23 8.35
C PRO A 490 10.24 -2.21 9.85
N GLY A 491 11.13 -3.09 10.29
CA GLY A 491 11.40 -3.28 11.71
C GLY A 491 12.01 -4.64 12.05
N THR A 492 12.23 -4.89 13.34
CA THR A 492 12.84 -6.12 13.85
C THR A 492 11.78 -7.11 14.31
N TYR A 493 11.98 -8.37 13.97
CA TYR A 493 11.09 -9.49 14.25
C TYR A 493 11.86 -10.69 14.76
N THR A 494 11.16 -11.59 15.46
CA THR A 494 11.69 -12.89 15.89
C THR A 494 10.91 -14.02 15.24
N LEU A 495 11.62 -14.96 14.63
CA LEU A 495 11.12 -16.24 14.15
C LEU A 495 11.46 -17.33 15.18
N THR A 496 10.45 -17.99 15.74
CA THR A 496 10.61 -19.05 16.74
C THR A 496 10.03 -20.36 16.24
N GLU A 497 10.73 -21.44 16.48
CA GLU A 497 10.21 -22.79 16.29
C GLU A 497 9.54 -23.27 17.58
N GLU A 498 8.21 -23.35 17.56
CA GLU A 498 7.42 -23.83 18.71
C GLU A 498 7.36 -25.37 18.74
N MET A 499 7.56 -26.02 17.59
CA MET A 499 7.57 -27.46 17.48
C MET A 499 8.47 -27.90 16.32
N THR A 500 9.50 -28.68 16.62
CA THR A 500 10.43 -29.24 15.63
C THR A 500 9.81 -30.43 14.87
N PRO A 501 10.13 -30.63 13.59
CA PRO A 501 9.91 -31.88 12.87
C PRO A 501 10.66 -33.05 13.54
N ARG A 502 10.11 -34.26 13.42
CA ARG A 502 10.53 -35.44 14.22
C ARG A 502 11.99 -35.86 14.10
N ASN A 503 12.60 -35.62 12.95
CA ASN A 503 13.96 -36.05 12.62
C ASN A 503 14.98 -34.90 12.72
N TYR A 504 14.65 -33.84 13.45
CA TYR A 504 15.46 -32.64 13.61
C TYR A 504 15.46 -32.16 15.07
N ASP A 505 16.58 -31.61 15.52
CA ASP A 505 16.65 -30.90 16.80
C ASP A 505 16.08 -29.49 16.67
N GLN A 506 15.50 -28.99 17.77
CA GLN A 506 14.86 -27.67 17.79
C GLN A 506 15.86 -26.56 17.50
N ALA A 507 15.52 -25.67 16.56
CA ALA A 507 16.34 -24.51 16.23
C ALA A 507 16.28 -23.40 17.28
N GLU A 508 17.39 -22.67 17.41
CA GLU A 508 17.41 -21.41 18.15
C GLU A 508 16.53 -20.35 17.47
N THR A 509 15.94 -19.46 18.27
CA THR A 509 15.18 -18.31 17.77
C THR A 509 16.03 -17.44 16.86
N VAL A 510 15.51 -17.12 15.67
CA VAL A 510 16.15 -16.23 14.70
C VAL A 510 15.59 -14.82 14.84
N THR A 511 16.45 -13.83 15.03
CA THR A 511 16.06 -12.41 14.92
C THR A 511 16.37 -11.90 13.52
N PHE A 512 15.42 -11.25 12.87
CA PHE A 512 15.59 -10.68 11.53
C PHE A 512 15.01 -9.27 11.42
N THR A 513 15.46 -8.51 10.43
CA THR A 513 14.94 -7.16 10.14
C THR A 513 14.28 -7.16 8.77
N VAL A 514 13.12 -6.51 8.68
CA VAL A 514 12.45 -6.19 7.43
C VAL A 514 12.86 -4.78 7.03
N GLU A 515 13.54 -4.67 5.90
CA GLU A 515 13.94 -3.42 5.28
C GLU A 515 12.77 -2.80 4.50
N GLU A 516 12.79 -1.46 4.33
CA GLU A 516 11.84 -0.72 3.51
C GLU A 516 12.17 -0.90 2.01
N THR A 517 11.87 -2.08 1.48
CA THR A 517 12.09 -2.44 0.08
C THR A 517 10.98 -3.32 -0.47
N GLY A 518 10.74 -3.20 -1.77
CA GLY A 518 9.82 -4.06 -2.52
C GLY A 518 10.47 -5.38 -2.96
N GLU A 519 11.80 -5.49 -2.82
CA GLU A 519 12.50 -6.74 -3.06
C GLU A 519 12.08 -7.82 -2.06
N VAL A 520 12.09 -9.06 -2.53
CA VAL A 520 11.85 -10.22 -1.66
C VAL A 520 13.04 -10.39 -0.72
N GLN A 521 12.76 -10.30 0.57
CA GLN A 521 13.72 -10.53 1.63
C GLN A 521 13.62 -11.98 2.09
N THR A 522 14.74 -12.64 2.38
CA THR A 522 14.75 -14.05 2.78
C THR A 522 15.29 -14.22 4.19
N VAL A 523 14.54 -14.93 5.01
CA VAL A 523 14.92 -15.36 6.35
C VAL A 523 15.02 -16.88 6.31
N VAL A 524 16.11 -17.45 6.83
CA VAL A 524 16.31 -18.89 6.88
C VAL A 524 16.51 -19.31 8.32
N MET A 525 15.67 -20.21 8.80
CA MET A 525 15.89 -20.97 10.02
C MET A 525 16.41 -22.36 9.66
N ARG A 526 17.41 -22.85 10.39
CA ARG A 526 18.07 -24.12 10.11
C ARG A 526 17.96 -25.06 11.30
N ASP A 527 17.67 -26.34 11.01
CA ASP A 527 17.71 -27.41 12.01
C ASP A 527 18.77 -28.44 11.69
N ASP A 528 19.38 -28.97 12.74
CA ASP A 528 20.28 -30.11 12.64
C ASP A 528 19.48 -31.42 12.59
N PRO A 529 19.71 -32.29 11.59
CA PRO A 529 19.07 -33.59 11.54
C PRO A 529 19.57 -34.49 12.67
N ILE A 530 18.65 -35.29 13.21
CA ILE A 530 18.95 -36.28 14.24
C ILE A 530 19.57 -37.53 13.58
N GLU A 531 20.74 -37.94 14.08
CA GLU A 531 21.38 -39.20 13.73
C GLU A 531 21.49 -40.08 14.97
N VAL A 532 20.85 -41.25 14.94
CA VAL A 532 20.93 -42.25 16.02
C VAL A 532 22.00 -43.28 15.67
N SER A 533 22.95 -43.50 16.57
CA SER A 533 23.98 -44.54 16.42
C SER A 533 24.56 -44.95 17.76
N GLY A 534 25.08 -46.17 17.85
CA GLY A 534 25.80 -46.66 19.02
C GLY A 534 26.79 -47.74 18.64
N GLN A 535 27.62 -48.12 19.61
CA GLN A 535 28.66 -49.11 19.45
C GLN A 535 28.74 -50.04 20.67
N ILE A 536 29.06 -51.31 20.43
CA ILE A 536 29.29 -52.33 21.46
C ILE A 536 30.64 -53.02 21.22
N ASP A 537 31.33 -53.42 22.28
CA ASP A 537 32.58 -54.17 22.24
C ASP A 537 32.58 -55.25 23.32
N LYS A 538 32.82 -56.49 22.92
CA LYS A 538 32.72 -57.67 23.76
C LYS A 538 34.08 -58.35 23.87
N ARG A 539 34.50 -58.63 25.10
CA ARG A 539 35.83 -59.20 25.38
C ARG A 539 35.74 -60.38 26.31
N GLN A 540 36.52 -61.44 26.10
CA GLN A 540 36.34 -62.69 26.85
C GLN A 540 37.64 -63.28 27.40
N GLU A 541 37.59 -63.81 28.63
CA GLU A 541 38.61 -64.69 29.15
C GLU A 541 38.49 -66.10 28.56
N ILE A 542 39.63 -66.76 28.30
CA ILE A 542 39.63 -68.12 27.77
C ILE A 542 39.24 -69.11 28.89
N ALA A 543 38.19 -69.89 28.68
CA ALA A 543 37.59 -70.75 29.70
C ALA A 543 38.27 -72.12 29.78
N ASP A 544 38.67 -72.57 30.96
CA ASP A 544 39.20 -73.93 31.15
C ASP A 544 38.06 -74.99 31.15
N PRO A 545 38.10 -76.00 30.26
CA PRO A 545 37.14 -77.11 30.30
C PRO A 545 37.21 -77.91 31.59
N VAL A 546 36.07 -78.17 32.22
CA VAL A 546 35.98 -79.10 33.37
C VAL A 546 35.94 -80.57 32.95
N ALA A 547 35.79 -80.84 31.66
CA ALA A 547 35.73 -82.18 31.12
C ALA A 547 37.11 -82.87 31.18
N THR A 548 37.12 -84.14 31.59
CA THR A 548 38.36 -84.90 31.75
C THR A 548 39.04 -85.15 30.39
N ARG A 549 40.33 -84.78 30.26
CA ARG A 549 41.17 -84.88 29.04
C ARG A 549 40.83 -83.90 27.92
N THR A 550 40.21 -82.77 28.23
CA THR A 550 40.00 -81.66 27.31
C THR A 550 40.90 -80.49 27.71
N GLU A 551 41.45 -79.75 26.75
CA GLU A 551 42.24 -78.55 27.01
C GLU A 551 41.57 -77.35 26.34
N ALA A 552 41.58 -76.19 26.99
CA ALA A 552 41.19 -74.95 26.33
C ALA A 552 42.30 -74.50 25.38
N ASN A 553 42.00 -74.34 24.10
CA ASN A 553 42.91 -73.64 23.18
C ASN A 553 42.25 -73.20 21.85
N GLY A 554 40.94 -72.96 21.85
CA GLY A 554 40.27 -72.44 20.67
C GLY A 554 40.43 -73.32 19.42
N ASP A 555 40.45 -72.60 18.31
CA ASP A 555 40.95 -73.01 16.99
C ASP A 555 42.46 -72.72 16.82
N GLY A 556 43.14 -72.30 17.89
CA GLY A 556 44.53 -71.85 17.89
C GLY A 556 44.74 -70.37 17.55
N ALA A 557 43.68 -69.55 17.42
CA ALA A 557 43.77 -68.11 17.16
C ALA A 557 43.62 -67.23 18.40
N ASN A 558 43.28 -67.81 19.56
CA ASN A 558 43.24 -67.11 20.85
C ASN A 558 44.59 -66.41 21.17
N ARG A 559 44.54 -65.18 21.67
CA ARG A 559 45.69 -64.32 21.96
C ARG A 559 45.99 -64.22 23.46
N ALA A 560 45.03 -64.56 24.32
CA ALA A 560 45.16 -64.63 25.77
C ALA A 560 45.41 -66.05 26.30
N GLY A 561 45.91 -66.14 27.54
CA GLY A 561 46.10 -67.40 28.25
C GLY A 561 44.79 -67.99 28.77
N VAL A 562 44.79 -69.31 29.02
CA VAL A 562 43.65 -70.01 29.63
C VAL A 562 43.48 -69.58 31.08
N THR A 563 42.25 -69.25 31.46
CA THR A 563 41.84 -68.97 32.84
C THR A 563 41.75 -70.27 33.61
N VAL A 564 42.76 -70.54 34.43
CA VAL A 564 42.83 -71.78 35.22
C VAL A 564 41.79 -71.74 36.35
N SER A 565 40.75 -72.58 36.24
CA SER A 565 39.76 -72.78 37.30
C SER A 565 39.37 -74.25 37.44
N ASP A 566 39.44 -74.79 38.67
CA ASP A 566 39.04 -76.16 39.01
C ASP A 566 37.57 -76.47 38.65
N ASP A 567 36.75 -75.43 38.51
CA ASP A 567 35.32 -75.52 38.27
C ASP A 567 34.88 -74.97 36.91
N GLY A 568 35.83 -74.52 36.08
CA GLY A 568 35.59 -73.98 34.74
C GLY A 568 35.05 -72.55 34.72
N SER A 569 35.20 -71.79 35.79
CA SER A 569 34.83 -70.36 35.82
C SER A 569 35.64 -69.52 34.84
N TYR A 570 34.97 -68.59 34.17
CA TYR A 570 35.56 -67.58 33.29
C TYR A 570 34.66 -66.35 33.22
N GLU A 571 35.21 -65.20 32.82
CA GLU A 571 34.46 -63.97 32.66
C GLU A 571 34.45 -63.46 31.21
N TYR A 572 33.42 -62.71 30.84
CA TYR A 572 33.46 -61.84 29.66
C TYR A 572 32.84 -60.47 29.96
N GLY A 573 33.31 -59.47 29.25
CA GLY A 573 33.00 -58.06 29.44
C GLY A 573 32.22 -57.50 28.25
N ILE A 574 31.31 -56.58 28.53
CA ILE A 574 30.53 -55.88 27.50
C ILE A 574 30.66 -54.38 27.76
N ASP A 575 31.26 -53.68 26.83
CA ASP A 575 31.30 -52.22 26.80
C ASP A 575 30.41 -51.68 25.69
N PHE A 576 29.81 -50.52 25.89
CA PHE A 576 28.91 -49.92 24.92
C PHE A 576 28.85 -48.40 25.06
N ARG A 577 28.48 -47.72 23.97
CA ARG A 577 28.31 -46.26 23.93
C ARG A 577 27.25 -45.82 22.94
N SER A 578 26.68 -44.64 23.17
CA SER A 578 25.94 -43.88 22.16
C SER A 578 26.90 -42.98 21.39
N THR A 579 26.85 -43.05 20.07
CA THR A 579 27.53 -42.13 19.14
C THR A 579 26.53 -41.23 18.40
N SER A 580 25.28 -41.18 18.89
CA SER A 580 24.20 -40.36 18.35
C SER A 580 24.56 -38.87 18.36
N SER A 581 24.05 -38.10 17.40
CA SER A 581 24.26 -36.64 17.33
C SER A 581 23.59 -35.88 18.48
N THR A 582 22.57 -36.49 19.07
CA THR A 582 21.77 -35.99 20.19
C THR A 582 21.47 -37.13 21.17
N TRP A 583 20.61 -36.90 22.16
CA TRP A 583 20.17 -37.92 23.10
C TRP A 583 19.25 -38.98 22.44
N ALA A 584 19.22 -40.20 22.99
CA ALA A 584 18.32 -41.28 22.58
C ALA A 584 17.31 -41.57 23.70
N ASP A 585 16.09 -41.96 23.33
CA ASP A 585 14.99 -42.22 24.28
C ASP A 585 15.15 -43.56 25.01
N GLU A 586 15.78 -44.53 24.36
CA GLU A 586 15.98 -45.89 24.88
C GLU A 586 17.34 -46.42 24.41
N LEU A 587 18.11 -46.99 25.35
CA LEU A 587 19.30 -47.78 25.05
C LEU A 587 19.21 -49.13 25.79
N THR A 588 19.26 -50.23 25.04
CA THR A 588 19.34 -51.56 25.64
C THR A 588 20.55 -52.32 25.17
N VAL A 589 21.11 -53.14 26.06
CA VAL A 589 22.18 -54.09 25.72
C VAL A 589 21.69 -55.48 26.03
N THR A 590 21.51 -56.29 25.00
CA THR A 590 21.04 -57.67 25.12
C THR A 590 22.19 -58.63 24.85
N ASP A 591 22.47 -59.50 25.82
CA ASP A 591 23.38 -60.63 25.65
C ASP A 591 22.57 -61.92 25.59
N ARG A 592 22.72 -62.67 24.50
CA ARG A 592 22.16 -64.01 24.37
C ARG A 592 23.23 -65.01 24.77
N ILE A 593 22.96 -65.70 25.87
CA ILE A 593 23.89 -66.66 26.46
C ILE A 593 23.65 -68.02 25.80
N ASP A 594 23.98 -68.12 24.51
CA ASP A 594 23.73 -69.31 23.69
C ASP A 594 24.43 -70.54 24.26
N ALA A 595 25.65 -70.38 24.79
CA ALA A 595 26.36 -71.44 25.51
C ALA A 595 25.57 -72.02 26.70
N ALA A 596 24.74 -71.23 27.37
CA ALA A 596 23.86 -71.72 28.43
C ALA A 596 22.61 -72.42 27.89
N ALA A 597 22.07 -71.95 26.77
CA ALA A 597 20.97 -72.62 26.08
C ALA A 597 21.39 -74.01 25.54
N GLU A 598 22.65 -74.15 25.11
CA GLU A 598 23.24 -75.41 24.64
C GLU A 598 23.76 -76.30 25.77
N GLY A 599 23.77 -75.80 27.01
CA GLY A 599 24.26 -76.52 28.19
C GLY A 599 25.78 -76.63 28.29
N LEU A 600 26.53 -75.89 27.47
CA LEU A 600 27.99 -75.83 27.47
C LEU A 600 28.55 -74.98 28.63
N ALA A 601 27.79 -73.99 29.08
CA ALA A 601 28.12 -73.15 30.23
C ALA A 601 26.87 -72.83 31.06
N VAL A 602 27.04 -72.23 32.23
CA VAL A 602 25.95 -71.65 33.03
C VAL A 602 26.35 -70.28 33.55
N LEU A 603 25.38 -69.36 33.62
CA LEU A 603 25.56 -68.04 34.24
C LEU A 603 25.61 -68.17 35.76
N SER A 604 26.59 -67.52 36.40
CA SER A 604 26.75 -67.50 37.86
C SER A 604 26.31 -66.16 38.46
N SER A 605 26.83 -65.05 37.93
CA SER A 605 26.44 -63.70 38.31
C SER A 605 26.76 -62.71 37.20
N ILE A 606 26.21 -61.49 37.30
CA ILE A 606 26.67 -60.35 36.51
C ILE A 606 27.10 -59.22 37.44
N VAL A 607 28.04 -58.40 36.98
CA VAL A 607 28.35 -57.09 37.57
C VAL A 607 27.89 -56.04 36.56
N THR A 608 26.99 -55.14 36.97
CA THR A 608 26.52 -54.06 36.10
C THR A 608 27.66 -53.12 35.72
N PRO A 609 27.61 -52.50 34.53
CA PRO A 609 28.64 -51.54 34.10
C PRO A 609 28.56 -50.27 34.93
N ARG A 610 29.61 -49.45 34.81
CA ARG A 610 29.61 -48.06 35.26
C ARG A 610 29.61 -47.17 34.04
N ALA A 611 28.49 -46.48 33.83
CA ALA A 611 28.24 -45.61 32.70
C ALA A 611 28.28 -44.12 33.09
N SER A 612 28.48 -43.28 32.09
CA SER A 612 28.23 -41.83 32.16
C SER A 612 27.28 -41.41 31.05
N GLY A 613 26.52 -40.36 31.27
CA GLY A 613 25.58 -39.82 30.29
C GLY A 613 24.19 -40.47 30.32
N ASP A 614 23.89 -41.21 31.39
CA ASP A 614 22.52 -41.66 31.68
C ASP A 614 21.71 -40.51 32.29
N TYR A 615 20.44 -40.38 31.92
CA TYR A 615 19.62 -39.22 32.27
C TYR A 615 19.22 -39.19 33.75
N ASP A 616 18.72 -40.30 34.29
CA ASP A 616 18.22 -40.41 35.66
C ASP A 616 19.18 -41.15 36.61
N GLY A 617 20.25 -41.73 36.07
CA GLY A 617 21.28 -42.44 36.80
C GLY A 617 20.88 -43.88 37.14
N LEU A 618 19.86 -44.45 36.49
CA LEU A 618 19.28 -45.75 36.80
C LEU A 618 19.17 -46.65 35.56
N MET A 619 19.39 -47.95 35.76
CA MET A 619 19.15 -48.99 34.77
C MET A 619 18.30 -50.11 35.36
N ASN A 620 17.55 -50.82 34.52
CA ASN A 620 16.95 -52.09 34.89
C ASN A 620 17.77 -53.25 34.31
N VAL A 621 17.79 -54.36 35.04
CA VAL A 621 18.38 -55.62 34.58
C VAL A 621 17.27 -56.64 34.41
N TRP A 622 17.23 -57.25 33.22
CA TRP A 622 16.27 -58.28 32.84
C TRP A 622 16.98 -59.59 32.51
N TYR A 623 16.27 -60.71 32.63
CA TYR A 623 16.79 -62.02 32.27
C TYR A 623 15.75 -62.87 31.52
N GLN A 624 16.25 -63.82 30.72
CA GLN A 624 15.46 -64.92 30.15
C GLN A 624 16.05 -66.25 30.59
N THR A 625 15.23 -67.29 30.58
CA THR A 625 15.66 -68.65 30.89
C THR A 625 15.26 -69.59 29.76
N ASN A 626 15.88 -70.77 29.71
CA ASN A 626 15.50 -71.86 28.81
C ASN A 626 14.03 -72.31 28.98
N LEU A 627 13.36 -71.96 30.09
CA LEU A 627 11.97 -72.29 30.38
C LEU A 627 11.04 -71.06 30.36
N THR A 628 11.54 -69.87 30.03
CA THR A 628 10.67 -68.69 29.97
C THR A 628 9.73 -68.81 28.78
N ASP A 629 8.42 -68.69 29.03
CA ASP A 629 7.41 -68.61 27.97
C ASP A 629 7.71 -67.38 27.10
N PRO A 630 7.89 -67.51 25.78
CA PRO A 630 8.11 -66.37 24.89
C PRO A 630 7.00 -65.31 24.95
N ALA A 631 5.78 -65.69 25.38
CA ALA A 631 4.66 -64.77 25.58
C ALA A 631 4.54 -64.24 27.02
N HIS A 632 5.51 -64.54 27.89
CA HIS A 632 5.53 -64.05 29.27
C HIS A 632 5.58 -62.52 29.30
N VAL A 633 4.76 -61.89 30.14
CA VAL A 633 4.82 -60.46 30.44
C VAL A 633 5.06 -60.33 31.93
N ASP A 634 6.14 -59.68 32.31
CA ASP A 634 6.50 -59.45 33.71
C ASP A 634 5.49 -58.53 34.41
N GLU A 635 5.13 -58.86 35.65
CA GLU A 635 4.07 -58.15 36.41
C GLU A 635 4.57 -56.88 37.13
N SER A 636 5.89 -56.64 37.17
CA SER A 636 6.47 -55.52 37.91
C SER A 636 6.07 -54.14 37.37
N GLY A 637 5.78 -54.05 36.08
CA GLY A 637 5.55 -52.79 35.38
C GLY A 637 6.81 -51.92 35.22
N ALA A 638 7.99 -52.44 35.58
CA ALA A 638 9.27 -51.76 35.38
C ALA A 638 9.51 -51.50 33.90
N ASN A 639 9.88 -50.26 33.58
CA ASN A 639 10.14 -49.80 32.22
C ASN A 639 10.80 -48.42 32.27
N ALA A 640 12.11 -48.37 32.07
CA ALA A 640 12.85 -47.10 32.09
C ALA A 640 12.56 -46.25 30.85
N THR A 641 11.94 -46.83 29.82
CA THR A 641 11.84 -46.25 28.47
C THR A 641 10.53 -45.53 28.23
N ARG A 642 9.73 -45.33 29.29
CA ARG A 642 8.44 -44.61 29.28
C ARG A 642 8.53 -43.15 29.69
N SER A 643 9.71 -42.65 30.00
CA SER A 643 9.92 -41.23 30.30
C SER A 643 11.32 -40.81 29.88
N ASP A 644 11.40 -39.69 29.17
CA ASP A 644 12.64 -39.05 28.71
C ASP A 644 12.89 -37.69 29.40
N GLY A 645 12.12 -37.41 30.46
CA GLY A 645 12.16 -36.14 31.18
C GLY A 645 11.36 -35.00 30.55
N HIS A 646 10.64 -35.23 29.44
CA HIS A 646 9.81 -34.25 28.76
C HIS A 646 8.40 -34.80 28.46
N ASP A 647 7.47 -33.90 28.10
CA ASP A 647 6.17 -34.30 27.57
C ASP A 647 6.37 -34.86 26.15
N ASN A 648 6.67 -36.15 26.05
CA ASN A 648 6.83 -36.85 24.79
C ASN A 648 5.57 -37.70 24.50
N PRO A 649 4.64 -37.19 23.67
CA PRO A 649 3.38 -37.90 23.37
C PRO A 649 3.59 -39.21 22.59
N TRP A 650 4.83 -39.52 22.17
CA TRP A 650 5.17 -40.71 21.40
C TRP A 650 5.66 -41.89 22.26
N LEU A 651 5.91 -41.68 23.55
CA LEU A 651 6.27 -42.76 24.49
C LEU A 651 5.05 -43.60 24.94
N GLU A 652 3.83 -43.14 24.64
CA GLU A 652 2.57 -43.84 24.94
C GLU A 652 1.77 -44.14 23.65
N GLY A 653 2.12 -45.19 22.88
CA GLY A 653 1.38 -45.56 21.65
C GLY A 653 1.79 -46.87 20.94
N GLU A 654 1.10 -47.20 19.83
CA GLU A 654 1.50 -48.27 18.90
C GLU A 654 2.72 -47.80 18.08
N GLY A 655 3.82 -48.57 18.11
CA GLY A 655 5.10 -48.20 17.46
C GLY A 655 6.36 -48.53 18.27
N ARG A 656 6.24 -49.08 19.48
CA ARG A 656 7.39 -49.52 20.29
C ARG A 656 8.08 -50.73 19.63
N GLN A 657 9.35 -50.57 19.27
CA GLN A 657 10.12 -51.60 18.58
C GLN A 657 10.66 -52.68 19.53
N LEU A 658 10.97 -52.32 20.78
CA LEU A 658 11.47 -53.25 21.79
C LEU A 658 10.35 -53.94 22.57
N GLY A 659 10.21 -55.24 22.32
CA GLY A 659 9.38 -56.15 23.10
C GLY A 659 10.09 -56.60 24.39
N TYR A 660 9.32 -56.67 25.47
CA TYR A 660 9.73 -57.24 26.76
C TYR A 660 9.01 -58.57 27.02
N GLU A 661 8.28 -59.07 26.02
CA GLU A 661 7.71 -60.41 26.03
C GLU A 661 8.86 -61.43 26.15
N GLY A 662 8.67 -62.42 27.02
CA GLY A 662 9.66 -63.43 27.32
C GLY A 662 10.79 -62.96 28.24
N TRP A 663 10.78 -61.73 28.76
CA TRP A 663 11.77 -61.24 29.73
C TRP A 663 11.16 -61.17 31.14
N ARG A 664 11.97 -61.50 32.15
CA ARG A 664 11.64 -61.37 33.57
C ARG A 664 12.54 -60.31 34.19
N LEU A 665 12.01 -59.50 35.11
CA LEU A 665 12.79 -58.49 35.80
C LEU A 665 13.75 -59.17 36.79
N TRP A 666 15.06 -58.90 36.67
CA TRP A 666 16.04 -59.29 37.68
C TRP A 666 16.06 -58.26 38.81
N ARG A 667 16.30 -56.99 38.46
CA ARG A 667 16.35 -55.88 39.41
C ARG A 667 16.04 -54.58 38.67
N ALA A 668 15.16 -53.77 39.24
CA ALA A 668 14.90 -52.41 38.77
C ALA A 668 15.75 -51.39 39.53
N ASP A 669 15.88 -50.19 38.96
CA ASP A 669 16.50 -49.02 39.57
C ASP A 669 17.94 -49.27 40.08
N VAL A 670 18.73 -50.00 39.31
CA VAL A 670 20.15 -50.24 39.59
C VAL A 670 20.94 -48.97 39.24
N PRO A 671 21.78 -48.42 40.13
CA PRO A 671 22.57 -47.24 39.82
C PRO A 671 23.46 -47.45 38.59
N ALA A 672 23.40 -46.52 37.64
CA ALA A 672 24.18 -46.58 36.39
C ALA A 672 25.66 -46.21 36.59
N ASP A 673 25.99 -45.48 37.65
CA ASP A 673 27.34 -44.99 37.95
C ASP A 673 28.13 -45.89 38.92
N GLU A 674 27.49 -46.95 39.44
CA GLU A 674 28.07 -47.93 40.36
C GLU A 674 28.02 -49.36 39.79
N ALA A 675 29.08 -50.12 40.05
CA ALA A 675 29.13 -51.54 39.69
C ALA A 675 28.38 -52.36 40.75
N VAL A 676 27.28 -53.00 40.38
CA VAL A 676 26.44 -53.81 41.26
C VAL A 676 26.47 -55.26 40.84
N GLU A 677 26.88 -56.16 41.75
CA GLU A 677 26.84 -57.59 41.49
C GLU A 677 25.42 -58.16 41.75
N LEU A 678 24.93 -58.95 40.79
CA LEU A 678 23.66 -59.66 40.82
C LEU A 678 23.91 -61.16 40.66
N ALA A 679 23.68 -61.95 41.71
CA ALA A 679 23.92 -63.38 41.69
C ALA A 679 22.69 -64.17 41.18
N VAL A 680 22.89 -65.16 40.29
CA VAL A 680 21.79 -66.00 39.76
C VAL A 680 21.04 -66.73 40.88
N SER A 681 21.72 -67.03 41.98
CA SER A 681 21.11 -67.61 43.19
C SER A 681 19.97 -66.78 43.79
N GLU A 682 19.89 -65.48 43.48
CA GLU A 682 18.82 -64.58 43.93
C GLU A 682 17.51 -64.80 43.16
N LEU A 683 17.57 -65.39 41.95
CA LEU A 683 16.42 -65.52 41.04
C LEU A 683 15.45 -66.64 41.43
N GLY A 684 15.86 -67.57 42.31
CA GLY A 684 15.00 -68.67 42.77
C GLY A 684 14.58 -69.64 41.65
N LEU A 685 15.49 -69.90 40.70
CA LEU A 685 15.24 -70.74 39.53
C LEU A 685 14.86 -72.19 39.91
N GLY A 686 13.97 -72.80 39.13
CA GLY A 686 13.55 -74.18 39.29
C GLY A 686 14.59 -75.21 38.83
N ASP A 687 14.34 -76.50 39.10
CA ASP A 687 15.22 -77.59 38.67
C ASP A 687 15.37 -77.62 37.14
N GLY A 688 16.59 -77.49 36.63
CA GLY A 688 16.90 -77.48 35.20
C GLY A 688 16.60 -76.16 34.48
N GLU A 689 16.18 -75.13 35.20
CA GLU A 689 16.03 -73.77 34.69
C GLU A 689 17.39 -73.04 34.77
N VAL A 690 17.84 -72.51 33.63
CA VAL A 690 19.11 -71.77 33.50
C VAL A 690 18.88 -70.46 32.78
N VAL A 691 19.62 -69.42 33.17
CA VAL A 691 19.56 -68.12 32.47
C VAL A 691 20.22 -68.26 31.10
N THR A 692 19.48 -67.88 30.05
CA THR A 692 19.92 -67.96 28.65
C THR A 692 20.02 -66.59 27.98
N GLY A 693 19.71 -65.52 28.71
CA GLY A 693 19.86 -64.16 28.21
C GLY A 693 19.79 -63.13 29.33
N ILE A 694 20.51 -62.04 29.17
CA ILE A 694 20.45 -60.86 30.04
C ILE A 694 20.20 -59.62 29.18
N ARG A 695 19.52 -58.62 29.75
CA ARG A 695 19.34 -57.32 29.12
C ARG A 695 19.53 -56.22 30.14
N LEU A 696 20.40 -55.26 29.81
CA LEU A 696 20.53 -53.99 30.51
C LEU A 696 19.63 -52.98 29.79
N GLU A 697 18.73 -52.34 30.52
CA GLU A 697 17.79 -51.34 29.99
C GLU A 697 18.10 -49.99 30.63
N TYR A 698 18.48 -49.03 29.78
CA TYR A 698 18.56 -47.61 30.12
C TYR A 698 17.37 -46.89 29.50
N GLY A 699 16.85 -45.90 30.20
CA GLY A 699 15.87 -44.95 29.65
C GLY A 699 16.54 -44.00 28.68
N ARG A 700 16.28 -42.70 28.85
CA ARG A 700 16.98 -41.67 28.08
C ARG A 700 18.48 -41.69 28.36
N VAL A 701 19.28 -41.71 27.30
CA VAL A 701 20.73 -41.54 27.35
C VAL A 701 21.16 -40.31 26.56
N GLU A 702 22.05 -39.51 27.13
CA GLU A 702 22.57 -38.30 26.50
C GLU A 702 23.54 -38.60 25.35
N ALA A 703 23.76 -37.61 24.48
CA ALA A 703 24.82 -37.68 23.48
C ALA A 703 26.17 -37.95 24.16
N GLY A 704 26.86 -39.00 23.73
CA GLY A 704 28.13 -39.43 24.32
C GLY A 704 28.02 -40.36 25.53
N PHE A 705 26.84 -40.93 25.82
CA PHE A 705 26.70 -42.02 26.80
C PHE A 705 27.75 -43.11 26.56
N THR A 706 28.43 -43.61 27.60
CA THR A 706 29.48 -44.63 27.46
C THR A 706 29.80 -45.36 28.77
N THR A 707 30.22 -46.63 28.67
CA THR A 707 30.80 -47.44 29.76
C THR A 707 32.33 -47.51 29.74
N ARG A 708 32.97 -46.88 28.74
CA ARG A 708 34.43 -46.95 28.55
C ARG A 708 35.02 -45.63 28.07
N THR A 709 36.20 -45.29 28.58
CA THR A 709 37.03 -44.20 28.07
C THR A 709 38.06 -44.69 27.03
N GLY A 710 38.30 -43.92 25.96
CA GLY A 710 39.59 -43.87 25.25
C GLY A 710 39.99 -45.00 24.27
N ASP A 711 39.37 -46.18 24.28
CA ASP A 711 39.85 -47.36 23.51
C ASP A 711 38.86 -47.90 22.47
N TRP A 712 38.01 -47.02 21.93
CA TRP A 712 37.03 -47.37 20.90
C TRP A 712 37.61 -47.34 19.47
N ASP A 713 38.85 -46.90 19.30
CA ASP A 713 39.52 -46.73 18.00
C ASP A 713 40.76 -47.63 17.89
N ARG A 714 40.57 -48.96 18.00
CA ARG A 714 41.64 -49.97 17.83
C ARG A 714 41.40 -50.84 16.58
N ASP A 715 42.48 -51.34 15.99
CA ASP A 715 42.44 -52.11 14.72
C ASP A 715 41.75 -53.48 14.86
N ASP A 716 41.68 -54.02 16.07
CA ASP A 716 41.09 -55.32 16.42
C ASP A 716 39.83 -55.21 17.29
N LEU A 717 39.14 -54.07 17.24
CA LEU A 717 37.83 -53.90 17.86
C LEU A 717 36.87 -54.92 17.22
N LYS A 718 36.10 -55.65 18.04
CA LYS A 718 35.20 -56.73 17.57
C LYS A 718 35.89 -57.93 16.90
N ASP A 719 37.14 -58.19 17.24
CA ASP A 719 37.80 -59.42 16.80
C ASP A 719 37.07 -60.64 17.43
N ALA A 720 36.84 -61.69 16.65
CA ALA A 720 36.23 -62.92 17.15
C ALA A 720 37.04 -63.57 18.29
N HIS A 721 38.33 -63.21 18.39
CA HIS A 721 39.24 -63.53 19.47
C HIS A 721 39.69 -62.25 20.22
N ASP A 722 38.78 -61.32 20.53
CA ASP A 722 39.06 -60.21 21.48
C ASP A 722 39.11 -60.74 22.91
N ASP A 723 40.15 -61.52 23.19
CA ASP A 723 40.38 -62.19 24.46
C ASP A 723 41.32 -61.43 25.38
N LEU A 724 41.08 -61.54 26.69
CA LEU A 724 41.85 -60.84 27.74
C LEU A 724 42.33 -61.81 28.83
N ASP A 725 43.55 -61.57 29.32
CA ASP A 725 44.18 -62.39 30.38
C ASP A 725 43.57 -62.15 31.78
N ASP A 726 43.03 -60.96 32.04
CA ASP A 726 42.43 -60.60 33.33
C ASP A 726 41.36 -59.52 33.09
N LEU A 727 40.10 -59.95 33.06
CA LEU A 727 39.00 -59.04 32.85
C LEU A 727 38.61 -58.30 34.14
N ALA A 728 38.83 -58.89 35.32
CA ALA A 728 38.58 -58.25 36.60
C ALA A 728 39.45 -57.01 36.81
N ALA A 729 40.67 -56.97 36.26
CA ALA A 729 41.53 -55.79 36.23
C ALA A 729 40.94 -54.60 35.45
N SER A 730 39.92 -54.82 34.62
CA SER A 730 39.21 -53.75 33.91
C SER A 730 38.21 -52.98 34.79
N HIS A 731 37.89 -53.46 35.99
CA HIS A 731 37.08 -52.75 36.99
C HIS A 731 37.94 -51.85 37.88
N GLY A 732 38.15 -50.61 37.45
CA GLY A 732 38.80 -49.55 38.23
C GLY A 732 37.81 -48.55 38.89
N ASP A 733 38.34 -47.45 39.44
CA ASP A 733 37.54 -46.38 40.09
C ASP A 733 36.70 -45.54 39.10
N GLY A 734 36.75 -45.80 37.79
CA GLY A 734 36.03 -45.07 36.73
C GLY A 734 34.97 -45.90 35.99
N LEU A 735 34.69 -45.51 34.73
CA LEU A 735 33.81 -46.27 33.84
C LEU A 735 34.32 -47.70 33.65
N SER A 736 33.42 -48.67 33.59
CA SER A 736 33.76 -50.09 33.49
C SER A 736 32.72 -50.89 32.70
N PRO A 737 33.13 -51.98 32.03
CA PRO A 737 32.22 -52.89 31.33
C PRO A 737 31.19 -53.53 32.27
N ALA A 738 30.15 -54.10 31.68
CA ALA A 738 29.36 -55.12 32.34
C ALA A 738 30.18 -56.42 32.35
N ILE A 739 30.27 -57.10 33.50
CA ILE A 739 30.98 -58.39 33.59
C ILE A 739 29.96 -59.48 33.75
N VAL A 740 30.11 -60.52 32.94
CA VAL A 740 29.28 -61.70 33.01
C VAL A 740 30.16 -62.87 33.45
N ARG A 741 29.83 -63.43 34.61
CA ARG A 741 30.56 -64.55 35.20
C ARG A 741 29.92 -65.85 34.82
N MET A 742 30.65 -66.64 34.05
CA MET A 742 30.19 -67.90 33.48
C MET A 742 30.97 -69.07 34.08
N ARG A 743 30.40 -70.27 33.95
CA ARG A 743 31.06 -71.51 34.33
C ARG A 743 30.84 -72.56 33.25
N ALA A 744 31.92 -73.07 32.66
CA ALA A 744 31.86 -74.17 31.70
C ALA A 744 31.34 -75.46 32.37
N THR A 745 30.56 -76.25 31.62
CA THR A 745 30.06 -77.55 32.08
C THR A 745 30.92 -78.69 31.53
N GLU A 746 30.67 -79.92 31.99
CA GLU A 746 31.29 -81.12 31.43
C GLU A 746 30.94 -81.37 29.95
N SER A 747 30.00 -80.60 29.38
CA SER A 747 29.63 -80.65 27.97
C SER A 747 30.50 -79.76 27.08
N TYR A 748 31.31 -78.85 27.66
CA TYR A 748 32.34 -78.13 26.91
C TYR A 748 33.53 -79.07 26.65
N VAL A 749 33.46 -79.78 25.53
CA VAL A 749 34.38 -80.85 25.10
C VAL A 749 34.89 -80.61 23.68
N GLU A 750 35.78 -81.48 23.20
CA GLU A 750 36.31 -81.46 21.83
C GLU A 750 35.24 -81.14 20.76
N GLY A 751 35.49 -80.07 19.99
CA GLY A 751 34.61 -79.68 18.89
C GLY A 751 33.36 -78.90 19.29
N THR A 752 33.22 -78.51 20.56
CA THR A 752 32.21 -77.54 21.03
C THR A 752 32.83 -76.14 21.17
N SER A 753 32.00 -75.11 21.00
CA SER A 753 32.42 -73.71 21.05
C SER A 753 31.57 -72.92 22.04
N LEU A 754 32.21 -72.05 22.82
CA LEU A 754 31.55 -71.03 23.61
C LEU A 754 31.46 -69.77 22.75
N ASP A 755 30.33 -69.61 22.10
CA ASP A 755 29.97 -68.41 21.37
C ASP A 755 29.22 -67.47 22.32
N ASN A 756 29.72 -66.24 22.44
CA ASN A 756 29.07 -65.21 23.23
C ASN A 756 28.87 -63.98 22.35
N ALA A 757 27.62 -63.58 22.16
CA ALA A 757 27.26 -62.41 21.35
C ALA A 757 26.41 -61.44 22.17
N ALA A 758 26.67 -60.14 21.98
CA ALA A 758 25.88 -59.08 22.57
C ALA A 758 25.50 -58.05 21.51
N ARG A 759 24.36 -57.39 21.74
CA ARG A 759 23.79 -56.37 20.87
C ARG A 759 23.47 -55.13 21.68
N VAL A 760 23.81 -53.96 21.17
CA VAL A 760 23.28 -52.68 21.66
C VAL A 760 22.21 -52.17 20.69
N ASP A 761 21.13 -51.67 21.25
CA ASP A 761 19.99 -51.12 20.53
C ASP A 761 19.67 -49.73 21.06
N LEU A 762 19.56 -48.75 20.17
CA LEU A 762 19.20 -47.37 20.49
C LEU A 762 17.99 -46.93 19.68
N TYR A 763 17.08 -46.22 20.32
CA TYR A 763 15.88 -45.70 19.68
C TYR A 763 15.66 -44.25 20.04
N ARG A 764 15.39 -43.44 19.01
CA ARG A 764 14.74 -42.14 19.13
C ARG A 764 13.25 -42.35 18.84
N ASN A 765 12.48 -42.60 19.89
CA ASN A 765 11.09 -43.01 19.79
C ASN A 765 10.25 -41.87 19.19
N GLY A 766 9.52 -42.17 18.10
CA GLY A 766 8.81 -41.13 17.34
C GLY A 766 8.41 -41.47 15.91
N GLY A 767 8.73 -42.67 15.39
CA GLY A 767 8.20 -43.16 14.11
C GLY A 767 8.78 -42.51 12.83
N GLY A 768 10.04 -42.07 12.87
CA GLY A 768 10.79 -41.59 11.70
C GLY A 768 11.81 -42.62 11.17
N GLU A 769 12.16 -42.54 9.89
CA GLU A 769 13.25 -43.35 9.32
C GLU A 769 14.62 -42.88 9.85
N GLY A 770 15.52 -43.82 10.14
CA GLY A 770 16.88 -43.51 10.62
C GLY A 770 16.99 -43.12 12.10
N LEU A 771 15.90 -43.29 12.85
CA LEU A 771 15.82 -43.00 14.29
C LEU A 771 16.10 -44.23 15.17
N GLU A 772 16.62 -45.29 14.58
CA GLU A 772 16.92 -46.56 15.27
C GLU A 772 18.32 -47.00 14.87
N ALA A 773 19.09 -47.49 15.83
CA ALA A 773 20.43 -48.02 15.59
C ALA A 773 20.65 -49.32 16.35
N HIS A 774 21.40 -50.20 15.71
CA HIS A 774 21.76 -51.51 16.24
C HIS A 774 23.22 -51.77 15.94
N ASP A 775 23.93 -52.33 16.91
CA ASP A 775 25.30 -52.78 16.72
C ASP A 775 25.51 -54.07 17.52
N GLU A 776 26.30 -55.00 16.98
CA GLU A 776 26.50 -56.33 17.54
C GLU A 776 27.99 -56.66 17.61
N ASP A 777 28.38 -57.42 18.62
CA ASP A 777 29.73 -57.97 18.74
C ASP A 777 29.70 -59.37 19.34
N ALA A 778 30.66 -60.22 18.93
CA ALA A 778 30.73 -61.61 19.33
C ALA A 778 32.17 -62.10 19.46
N VAL A 779 32.37 -62.94 20.48
CA VAL A 779 33.63 -63.62 20.76
C VAL A 779 33.37 -65.13 20.81
N THR A 780 34.30 -65.89 20.25
CA THR A 780 34.18 -67.34 20.11
C THR A 780 35.45 -68.02 20.59
N GLN A 781 35.29 -69.06 21.40
CA GLN A 781 36.37 -70.00 21.70
C GLN A 781 35.90 -71.44 21.55
N THR A 782 36.77 -72.31 21.04
CA THR A 782 36.50 -73.74 20.84
C THR A 782 37.32 -74.60 21.80
N ALA A 783 36.77 -75.67 22.35
CA ALA A 783 37.56 -76.62 23.15
C ALA A 783 38.43 -77.50 22.24
N ALA A 784 39.70 -77.70 22.63
CA ALA A 784 40.69 -78.46 21.87
C ALA A 784 41.00 -79.84 22.48
N THR A 785 41.66 -80.71 21.70
CA THR A 785 42.33 -81.96 22.17
C THR A 785 43.78 -81.97 21.66
N THR A 786 44.82 -82.43 22.37
CA THR A 786 45.09 -83.79 22.91
C THR A 786 46.37 -83.78 23.77
N PRO A 787 46.54 -84.68 24.76
CA PRO A 787 47.88 -85.22 25.06
C PRO A 787 47.95 -86.73 24.75
N GLU A 788 48.63 -87.11 23.66
CA GLU A 788 49.15 -88.48 23.56
C GLU A 788 50.24 -88.67 24.62
N SER A 789 50.14 -89.76 25.39
CA SER A 789 51.06 -90.12 26.47
C SER A 789 52.50 -90.37 25.96
N PRO A 790 53.57 -89.90 26.65
CA PRO A 790 54.92 -90.24 26.28
C PRO A 790 55.31 -91.60 26.88
N GLU A 791 55.11 -92.71 26.15
CA GLU A 791 55.80 -93.96 26.46
C GLU A 791 56.88 -94.26 25.41
N GLY A 792 58.11 -94.39 25.90
CA GLY A 792 59.33 -94.53 25.12
C GLY A 792 59.47 -95.86 24.37
N LEU A 793 60.22 -95.77 23.28
CA LEU A 793 60.88 -96.83 22.49
C LEU A 793 61.71 -97.82 23.37
N PRO A 794 62.30 -98.90 22.81
CA PRO A 794 61.83 -99.89 21.82
C PRO A 794 62.14 -101.36 22.24
N GLY A 795 61.56 -102.35 21.53
CA GLY A 795 61.85 -103.78 21.75
C GLY A 795 61.48 -104.68 20.57
N THR A 796 62.30 -104.60 19.52
CA THR A 796 62.59 -105.58 18.43
C THR A 796 61.80 -106.89 18.30
N GLY A 797 61.42 -107.22 17.05
CA GLY A 797 61.11 -108.58 16.58
C GLY A 797 60.04 -108.58 15.48
N GLU A 798 60.42 -108.22 14.25
CA GLU A 798 60.62 -109.17 13.14
C GLU A 798 59.33 -109.59 12.40
N ASP A 799 59.31 -109.15 11.14
CA ASP A 799 58.79 -109.81 9.94
C ASP A 799 57.29 -109.85 9.56
N ALA A 800 57.07 -109.24 8.39
CA ALA A 800 56.38 -109.76 7.20
C ALA A 800 55.05 -109.08 6.79
N PHE A 801 55.16 -108.29 5.72
CA PHE A 801 54.28 -108.12 4.55
C PHE A 801 53.35 -109.33 4.20
N PRO A 802 52.32 -109.21 3.30
CA PRO A 802 51.86 -108.05 2.52
C PRO A 802 50.31 -107.91 2.36
N ALA A 803 49.94 -106.87 1.60
CA ALA A 803 48.94 -106.88 0.51
C ALA A 803 47.49 -106.43 0.78
N ALA A 804 47.02 -105.72 -0.27
CA ALA A 804 45.66 -105.64 -0.78
C ALA A 804 44.71 -104.65 -0.07
N LEU A 805 43.89 -103.84 -0.75
CA LEU A 805 43.62 -103.59 -2.17
C LEU A 805 42.48 -102.54 -2.20
N VAL A 806 42.50 -101.64 -3.19
CA VAL A 806 41.30 -101.07 -3.87
C VAL A 806 40.42 -100.06 -3.10
N VAL A 807 39.86 -98.99 -3.67
CA VAL A 807 39.99 -98.23 -4.93
C VAL A 807 38.89 -97.14 -4.91
N LEU A 808 39.17 -95.97 -5.53
CA LEU A 808 38.23 -95.07 -6.28
C LEU A 808 36.96 -94.54 -5.58
N LEU A 809 36.43 -93.32 -5.75
CA LEU A 809 36.48 -92.19 -6.71
C LEU A 809 35.96 -90.97 -5.91
N GLY A 810 36.18 -89.70 -6.25
CA GLY A 810 36.72 -89.13 -7.47
C GLY A 810 36.87 -87.60 -7.33
N THR A 811 37.79 -87.10 -8.15
CA THR A 811 38.01 -85.74 -8.66
C THR A 811 36.72 -84.96 -8.96
N ALA A 812 36.67 -83.62 -8.92
CA ALA A 812 37.57 -82.73 -9.63
C ALA A 812 37.62 -81.29 -9.10
N CYS A 813 38.83 -80.75 -9.11
CA CYS A 813 39.18 -79.33 -9.14
C CYS A 813 38.61 -78.63 -10.40
N VAL A 814 38.48 -77.31 -10.39
CA VAL A 814 39.34 -76.38 -11.17
C VAL A 814 39.21 -74.97 -10.60
N ALA A 815 40.36 -74.32 -10.44
CA ALA A 815 40.56 -72.98 -9.96
C ALA A 815 40.73 -71.95 -11.11
N MET A 816 40.35 -70.70 -10.80
CA MET A 816 40.98 -69.42 -11.21
C MET A 816 40.89 -68.94 -12.69
N PRO A 817 41.19 -67.65 -13.00
CA PRO A 817 40.97 -66.38 -12.27
C PRO A 817 40.58 -65.15 -13.16
N LEU A 818 40.31 -64.00 -12.51
CA LEU A 818 40.55 -62.58 -12.89
C LEU A 818 40.07 -62.01 -14.24
N LEU A 819 39.31 -60.90 -14.19
CA LEU A 819 39.60 -59.71 -15.02
C LEU A 819 38.99 -58.40 -14.48
N ARG A 820 39.71 -57.30 -14.73
CA ARG A 820 39.51 -55.91 -14.28
C ARG A 820 38.47 -55.13 -15.11
N TRP A 821 38.02 -54.02 -14.49
CA TRP A 821 37.82 -52.67 -15.04
C TRP A 821 36.49 -52.24 -15.70
N ARG A 822 35.89 -51.19 -15.07
CA ARG A 822 35.16 -50.00 -15.56
C ARG A 822 34.35 -50.08 -16.87
N LEU A 823 33.08 -49.62 -16.81
CA LEU A 823 32.60 -48.44 -17.57
C LEU A 823 31.18 -47.97 -17.17
N ARG A 824 31.03 -46.64 -17.27
CA ARG A 824 29.82 -45.80 -17.16
C ARG A 824 28.79 -46.06 -18.28
N LEU A 825 27.61 -45.44 -18.06
CA LEU A 825 26.56 -44.95 -18.98
C LEU A 825 25.22 -45.63 -18.63
N ARG A 826 24.10 -44.94 -18.39
CA ARG A 826 23.69 -43.58 -18.73
C ARG A 826 22.55 -43.15 -17.81
#